data_AF-A0ABD1LBW5-F1
#
_entry.id   AF-A0ABD1LBW5-F1
#
_cell.length_a   1.000
_cell.length_b   1.000
_cell.length_c   1.000
_cell.angle_alpha   90.00
_cell.angle_beta   90.00
_cell.angle_gamma   90.00
#
_symmetry.space_group_name_H-M   'P 1'
#
loop_
_entity.id
_entity.type
_entity.pdbx_description
1 polymer ?
#
loop_
_entity_poly.entity_id
_entity_poly.type
_entity_poly.pdbx_seq_one_letter_code
_entity_poly.pdbx_strand_id
1 'polypeptide(L)'
;MSNPQNQKPWKAEYAKSGRSSCRTCKSPIASETLRLGKMVQSTKFDGLMPMWNHAACILNKANQIKLVEDVENLESLRWDDQQKIRKYIECGTGSGGGSASTTKSNSKAVKDNECGIEVSQTSRATCRDCGQKIIRGEVRISTKPDGQGARGLAWHHAKCFVELSPSIQVDKLSGWNSLSSSDQSAVSDLAKKGSSQTKGGSCGINIKTEEGKESTQDTSKGGIKRGKDADGERKSKVAKAKGDVSASSTASVKNEPGEACDLENRLEVQSKELWALKDDLKKHVTTTELRVMLEANGQDSTGSELDLRDRCADGMMFGGLGLCPICSGFLRYSGGMYRCNGYISEWSRCSYTTNEPKHNEGKWKIPEETNNQYLKKWFKSQKGKKPVRILPLPSPMKSAKSEITASQQSSHSENLRYLKVSICGLPNDSIEEWKRKIDDIGGVFHAKVKKDTNCLVVSGTLNDEAEMRKARRMKIPIVREDYLVDCIERKKRLPFDMYKVEMIGEASSMVTIKVKGQSAVHEASGLQDSGHILEEGKSIYNTTLNMSDLSTGINSYYILQIIQEDKGSDCYVFRKWGRVGNDKIGGIKLEEMSKSDAICEFKRLFYEKTGNPWEAWEQKTIEKQPGRFFPLDIDYGVNKQVSKKKTNDADSKLPPPLIELMKMLFNVETYRAAMMEFDINMSEMPLGKLSKSNIQRGFEALTEIQNLLKNGNPDPSVKESLLINASNRFFTMIPSIHPHIIRDEDDFKSKVKMLEALQDIEIASRLVGFDANSDDSIDDNYKKLHCDISPLPHDSEDFCLIEKFLHNTHAPTHTDWSLELEEVFSLEREGEFDKFAPYREKLGNRMLLWHGSRLTNFVGILSQGLRIAPPEAPATGYMFGKGVYFADLVSKSAQYCYTDKKNPVGLMLLSEVALGNVYELKKAKYMDKPPEGKHSTKGLGKKMPHESDYVKWRGDVTVPCGKPVPSNVKSSELMYNEYIVYNTAQVKMQFLLKVRFHHKR
;
A
#
# COMPACT_ATOMS: atom_id res chain seq x y z
N MET A 1 -7.42 9.41 -3.40
CA MET A 1 -6.09 9.31 -2.75
C MET A 1 -6.29 9.22 -1.24
N SER A 2 -6.03 8.06 -0.63
CA SER A 2 -5.92 7.94 0.83
C SER A 2 -4.65 8.67 1.29
N ASN A 3 -4.76 9.48 2.35
CA ASN A 3 -3.82 10.56 2.60
C ASN A 3 -2.72 10.13 3.61
N PRO A 4 -1.40 10.14 3.26
CA PRO A 4 -0.31 9.79 4.17
C PRO A 4 -0.02 10.87 5.25
N GLN A 5 -1.01 11.69 5.58
CA GLN A 5 -0.90 13.00 6.24
C GLN A 5 -0.37 12.97 7.68
N ASN A 6 -0.33 11.80 8.34
CA ASN A 6 0.12 11.63 9.72
C ASN A 6 1.55 11.05 9.86
N GLN A 7 2.26 10.76 8.76
CA GLN A 7 3.66 10.33 8.80
C GLN A 7 4.59 11.37 8.17
N LYS A 8 5.37 12.04 9.03
CA LYS A 8 6.30 13.10 8.65
C LYS A 8 7.49 12.54 7.84
N PRO A 9 8.05 13.27 6.86
CA PRO A 9 9.06 12.75 5.92
C PRO A 9 10.43 12.44 6.56
N TRP A 10 10.73 13.00 7.73
CA TRP A 10 11.90 12.67 8.52
C TRP A 10 11.50 12.12 9.90
N LYS A 11 12.32 11.24 10.45
CA LYS A 11 12.19 10.71 11.82
C LYS A 11 13.49 10.90 12.59
N ALA A 12 13.41 11.42 13.81
CA ALA A 12 14.53 11.56 14.71
C ALA A 12 14.41 10.62 15.91
N GLU A 13 15.49 9.94 16.28
CA GLU A 13 15.58 9.11 17.48
C GLU A 13 17.04 8.85 17.87
N TYR A 14 17.28 8.44 19.12
CA TYR A 14 18.56 7.86 19.52
C TYR A 14 18.63 6.38 19.11
N ALA A 15 19.80 5.94 18.64
CA ALA A 15 19.96 4.61 18.08
C ALA A 15 19.79 3.50 19.14
N LYS A 16 18.71 2.71 19.05
CA LYS A 16 18.42 1.60 19.99
C LYS A 16 19.45 0.46 20.00
N SER A 17 20.36 0.39 19.02
CA SER A 17 21.51 -0.52 18.99
C SER A 17 22.52 -0.09 17.94
N GLY A 18 23.77 -0.55 18.06
CA GLY A 18 24.84 -0.32 17.09
C GLY A 18 24.69 -0.97 15.71
N ARG A 19 23.52 -1.58 15.39
CA ARG A 19 23.31 -2.39 14.18
C ARG A 19 23.00 -1.58 12.91
N SER A 20 22.70 -0.29 13.02
CA SER A 20 22.35 0.56 11.87
C SER A 20 23.59 1.22 11.23
N SER A 21 23.74 1.15 9.91
CA SER A 21 24.75 1.90 9.14
C SER A 21 24.20 3.24 8.62
N CYS A 22 24.98 4.31 8.71
CA CYS A 22 24.64 5.61 8.12
C CYS A 22 24.63 5.54 6.59
N ARG A 23 23.53 5.89 5.93
CA ARG A 23 23.45 5.82 4.45
C ARG A 23 24.37 6.80 3.73
N THR A 24 24.71 7.94 4.35
CA THR A 24 25.59 8.95 3.75
C THR A 24 27.08 8.56 3.80
N CYS A 25 27.62 8.15 4.96
CA CYS A 25 29.05 7.82 5.11
C CYS A 25 29.37 6.30 5.16
N LYS A 26 28.34 5.44 5.21
CA LYS A 26 28.40 3.96 5.26
C LYS A 26 28.98 3.36 6.55
N SER A 27 29.55 4.16 7.44
CA SER A 27 29.99 3.76 8.79
C SER A 27 28.82 3.32 9.69
N PRO A 28 29.05 2.46 10.71
CA PRO A 28 28.06 2.13 11.72
C PRO A 28 27.67 3.36 12.58
N ILE A 29 26.42 3.38 13.03
CA ILE A 29 25.85 4.33 13.99
C ILE A 29 25.84 3.63 15.34
N ALA A 30 26.59 4.14 16.32
CA ALA A 30 26.69 3.53 17.65
C ALA A 30 25.38 3.68 18.47
N SER A 31 25.20 2.82 19.47
CA SER A 31 24.02 2.86 20.36
C SER A 31 23.91 4.20 21.09
N GLU A 32 22.68 4.62 21.39
CA GLU A 32 22.33 5.93 21.98
C GLU A 32 22.79 7.19 21.21
N THR A 33 23.42 7.07 20.03
CA THR A 33 23.75 8.25 19.21
C THR A 33 22.55 8.78 18.43
N LEU A 34 22.46 10.10 18.26
CA LEU A 34 21.38 10.76 17.52
C LEU A 34 21.42 10.42 16.03
N ARG A 35 20.33 9.85 15.51
CA ARG A 35 20.18 9.51 14.09
C ARG A 35 18.94 10.14 13.47
N LEU A 36 19.09 10.56 12.22
CA LEU A 36 18.03 11.12 11.39
C LEU A 36 17.72 10.13 10.25
N GLY A 37 16.50 9.62 10.23
CA GLY A 37 16.00 8.71 9.20
C GLY A 37 15.14 9.47 8.21
N LYS A 38 15.48 9.40 6.92
CA LYS A 38 14.54 9.84 5.87
C LYS A 38 13.55 8.70 5.62
N MET A 39 12.26 8.97 5.72
CA MET A 39 11.23 7.97 5.43
C MET A 39 11.13 7.77 3.90
N VAL A 40 11.23 6.51 3.46
CA VAL A 40 11.10 6.12 2.03
C VAL A 40 10.31 4.83 1.94
N GLN A 41 9.57 4.61 0.84
CA GLN A 41 8.88 3.34 0.63
C GLN A 41 9.90 2.19 0.54
N SER A 42 9.63 1.11 1.27
CA SER A 42 10.40 -0.13 1.17
C SER A 42 10.10 -0.84 -0.15
N THR A 43 11.13 -1.41 -0.78
CA THR A 43 10.95 -2.27 -1.97
C THR A 43 10.69 -3.74 -1.61
N LYS A 44 10.81 -4.10 -0.32
CA LYS A 44 10.77 -5.51 0.15
C LYS A 44 9.49 -5.90 0.89
N PHE A 45 8.75 -4.91 1.37
CA PHE A 45 7.51 -5.06 2.13
C PHE A 45 6.70 -3.77 1.96
N ASP A 46 5.39 -3.82 2.16
CA ASP A 46 4.57 -2.62 2.04
C ASP A 46 4.69 -1.73 3.29
N GLY A 47 5.23 -0.52 3.11
CA GLY A 47 5.36 0.48 4.16
C GLY A 47 6.63 1.33 4.05
N LEU A 48 6.68 2.40 4.85
CA LEU A 48 7.83 3.30 4.92
C LEU A 48 8.93 2.73 5.83
N MET A 49 10.18 2.79 5.36
CA MET A 49 11.38 2.41 6.10
C MET A 49 12.28 3.64 6.32
N PRO A 50 12.73 3.91 7.58
CA PRO A 50 13.65 5.01 7.85
C PRO A 50 15.07 4.70 7.36
N MET A 51 15.54 5.47 6.39
CA MET A 51 16.92 5.43 5.90
C MET A 51 17.83 6.24 6.84
N TRP A 52 18.35 5.56 7.86
CA TRP A 52 19.16 6.16 8.92
C TRP A 52 20.48 6.80 8.45
N ASN A 53 20.77 7.96 9.02
CA ASN A 53 22.04 8.68 8.91
C ASN A 53 22.45 9.19 10.30
N HIS A 54 23.75 9.42 10.53
CA HIS A 54 24.18 10.26 11.65
C HIS A 54 23.58 11.66 11.50
N ALA A 55 23.18 12.31 12.59
CA ALA A 55 22.62 13.67 12.53
C ALA A 55 23.55 14.63 11.76
N ALA A 56 24.84 14.67 12.09
CA ALA A 56 25.83 15.49 11.39
C ALA A 56 25.91 15.25 9.87
N CYS A 57 25.69 14.02 9.39
CA CYS A 57 25.71 13.72 7.94
C CYS A 57 24.54 14.34 7.16
N ILE A 58 23.48 14.76 7.85
CA ILE A 58 22.33 15.50 7.29
C ILE A 58 22.46 16.99 7.60
N LEU A 59 22.76 17.35 8.84
CA LEU A 59 22.88 18.74 9.29
C LEU A 59 24.05 19.49 8.62
N ASN A 60 25.10 18.79 8.17
CA ASN A 60 26.19 19.39 7.40
C ASN A 60 25.86 19.62 5.90
N LYS A 61 24.62 19.32 5.46
CA LYS A 61 24.13 19.59 4.09
C LYS A 61 22.98 20.57 4.18
N ALA A 62 23.01 21.64 3.38
CA ALA A 62 21.90 22.59 3.35
C ALA A 62 20.56 21.92 2.92
N ASN A 63 19.48 22.44 3.50
CA ASN A 63 18.09 22.28 3.05
C ASN A 63 17.62 20.83 2.82
N GLN A 64 18.01 19.90 3.70
CA GLN A 64 17.51 18.52 3.69
C GLN A 64 16.16 18.38 4.42
N ILE A 65 15.97 19.17 5.48
CA ILE A 65 14.72 19.31 6.25
C ILE A 65 14.26 20.76 6.04
N LYS A 66 12.97 21.00 5.77
CA LYS A 66 12.47 22.34 5.42
C LYS A 66 11.68 23.00 6.54
N LEU A 67 10.94 22.22 7.32
CA LEU A 67 10.10 22.67 8.43
C LEU A 67 10.39 21.85 9.69
N VAL A 68 10.21 22.45 10.86
CA VAL A 68 10.27 21.71 12.15
C VAL A 68 9.17 20.63 12.18
N GLU A 69 8.05 20.91 11.53
CA GLU A 69 6.93 19.98 11.34
C GLU A 69 7.26 18.77 10.43
N ASP A 70 8.35 18.80 9.65
CA ASP A 70 8.81 17.67 8.83
C ASP A 70 9.41 16.51 9.65
N VAL A 71 9.66 16.70 10.96
CA VAL A 71 10.41 15.76 11.80
C VAL A 71 9.52 15.06 12.84
N GLU A 72 9.42 13.74 12.74
CA GLU A 72 8.73 12.88 13.71
C GLU A 72 9.58 12.62 14.96
N ASN A 73 8.91 12.64 16.12
CA ASN A 73 9.47 12.39 17.46
C ASN A 73 10.58 13.38 17.89
N LEU A 74 10.64 14.57 17.28
CA LEU A 74 11.55 15.65 17.68
C LEU A 74 11.39 15.98 19.18
N GLU A 75 10.15 15.99 19.66
CA GLU A 75 9.76 16.32 21.03
C GLU A 75 10.33 15.32 22.07
N SER A 76 10.73 14.13 21.63
CA SER A 76 11.29 13.07 22.48
C SER A 76 12.79 13.20 22.75
N LEU A 77 13.50 14.02 22.00
CA LEU A 77 14.97 14.18 22.10
C LEU A 77 15.37 15.03 23.32
N ARG A 78 16.67 15.04 23.67
CA ARG A 78 17.24 16.02 24.60
C ARG A 78 17.07 17.44 24.04
N TRP A 79 16.80 18.40 24.92
CA TRP A 79 16.55 19.80 24.54
C TRP A 79 17.61 20.38 23.60
N ASP A 80 18.90 20.17 23.90
CA ASP A 80 20.01 20.65 23.07
C ASP A 80 19.98 20.09 21.64
N ASP A 81 19.52 18.84 21.46
CA ASP A 81 19.39 18.20 20.16
C ASP A 81 18.14 18.67 19.41
N GLN A 82 17.05 18.99 20.11
CA GLN A 82 15.90 19.69 19.52
C GLN A 82 16.31 21.06 18.99
N GLN A 83 17.03 21.84 19.80
CA GLN A 83 17.51 23.18 19.47
C GLN A 83 18.55 23.18 18.33
N LYS A 84 19.42 22.14 18.22
CA LYS A 84 20.29 21.94 17.04
C LYS A 84 19.51 21.75 15.75
N ILE A 85 18.41 21.00 15.79
CA ILE A 85 17.56 20.74 14.60
C ILE A 85 16.77 22.00 14.22
N ARG A 86 16.19 22.72 15.20
CA ARG A 86 15.49 24.01 14.98
C ARG A 86 16.40 25.03 14.31
N LYS A 87 17.58 25.30 14.89
CA LYS A 87 18.58 26.25 14.36
C LYS A 87 19.09 25.88 12.96
N TYR A 88 19.26 24.59 12.66
CA TYR A 88 19.62 24.14 11.31
C TYR A 88 18.53 24.48 10.27
N ILE A 89 17.25 24.36 10.63
CA ILE A 89 16.12 24.68 9.75
C ILE A 89 16.03 26.21 9.56
N GLU A 90 16.09 26.97 10.65
CA GLU A 90 16.08 28.44 10.64
C GLU A 90 17.21 29.01 9.75
N CYS A 91 18.45 28.57 9.94
CA CYS A 91 19.59 28.98 9.12
C CYS A 91 19.51 28.51 7.65
N GLY A 92 18.72 27.47 7.33
CA GLY A 92 18.48 27.05 5.95
C GLY A 92 17.49 27.95 5.20
N THR A 93 16.65 28.71 5.92
CA THR A 93 15.55 29.51 5.35
C THR A 93 15.88 30.95 4.97
N GLY A 94 17.10 31.47 5.24
CA GLY A 94 17.44 32.82 4.81
C GLY A 94 18.92 33.21 4.87
N SER A 95 19.55 33.37 3.70
CA SER A 95 20.52 34.44 3.39
C SER A 95 21.02 34.33 1.95
N GLY A 96 20.81 35.37 1.15
CA GLY A 96 21.44 35.55 -0.16
C GLY A 96 21.95 36.97 -0.31
N GLY A 97 23.28 37.14 -0.38
CA GLY A 97 23.94 38.43 -0.63
C GLY A 97 24.15 39.31 0.62
N GLY A 98 25.41 39.64 0.91
CA GLY A 98 25.85 40.48 2.02
C GLY A 98 27.30 40.16 2.38
N SER A 99 28.14 41.16 2.64
CA SER A 99 29.61 40.95 2.72
C SER A 99 30.32 41.90 3.69
N ALA A 100 31.61 41.61 3.91
CA ALA A 100 32.59 42.29 4.76
C ALA A 100 32.50 42.00 6.29
N SER A 101 33.60 42.02 7.05
CA SER A 101 34.97 42.45 6.67
C SER A 101 36.10 41.55 7.22
N THR A 102 37.24 41.59 6.52
CA THR A 102 38.64 41.37 6.95
C THR A 102 38.95 40.63 8.26
N THR A 103 39.87 39.67 8.24
CA THR A 103 41.27 39.92 7.84
C THR A 103 41.92 38.82 7.01
N LYS A 104 42.81 39.21 6.08
CA LYS A 104 43.73 38.31 5.37
C LYS A 104 45.12 38.46 5.97
N SER A 105 45.72 37.36 6.43
CA SER A 105 47.17 37.14 6.36
C SER A 105 47.42 36.04 5.33
N ASN A 106 48.44 36.20 4.48
CA ASN A 106 48.59 35.41 3.26
C ASN A 106 50.04 34.93 3.10
N SER A 107 50.36 33.79 3.71
CA SER A 107 51.64 33.09 3.55
C SER A 107 51.49 31.90 2.60
N LYS A 108 52.18 31.94 1.46
CA LYS A 108 52.26 30.80 0.53
C LYS A 108 53.04 29.66 1.19
N ALA A 109 52.46 28.45 1.19
CA ALA A 109 53.19 27.21 1.40
C ALA A 109 52.76 26.17 0.34
N VAL A 110 53.69 25.27 0.03
CA VAL A 110 53.66 24.31 -1.10
C VAL A 110 52.51 23.29 -0.98
N LYS A 111 52.04 22.75 -2.11
CA LYS A 111 51.22 21.52 -2.12
C LYS A 111 52.05 20.36 -1.56
N ASP A 112 51.71 19.88 -0.38
CA ASP A 112 52.26 18.63 0.15
C ASP A 112 51.27 17.48 0.02
N ASN A 113 51.75 16.27 -0.25
CA ASN A 113 50.89 15.12 -0.51
C ASN A 113 50.34 14.56 0.81
N GLU A 114 49.00 14.51 0.96
CA GLU A 114 48.34 13.98 2.16
C GLU A 114 48.68 12.49 2.41
N CYS A 115 49.76 12.27 3.15
CA CYS A 115 50.20 10.98 3.63
C CYS A 115 49.89 10.85 5.14
N GLY A 116 49.54 9.65 5.56
CA GLY A 116 49.12 9.36 6.94
C GLY A 116 49.75 8.09 7.48
N ILE A 117 50.05 8.06 8.77
CA ILE A 117 50.78 6.98 9.44
C ILE A 117 49.98 6.45 10.63
N GLU A 118 49.83 5.13 10.72
CA GLU A 118 49.10 4.46 11.80
C GLU A 118 49.65 3.06 12.09
N VAL A 119 49.36 2.54 13.29
CA VAL A 119 49.57 1.12 13.60
C VAL A 119 48.45 0.28 12.99
N SER A 120 48.83 -0.75 12.23
CA SER A 120 47.92 -1.65 11.53
C SER A 120 47.00 -2.40 12.50
N GLN A 121 45.72 -2.02 12.53
CA GLN A 121 44.74 -2.63 13.44
C GLN A 121 44.30 -4.06 13.01
N THR A 122 44.50 -4.44 11.75
CA THR A 122 44.12 -5.77 11.22
C THR A 122 45.05 -6.20 10.08
N SER A 123 45.37 -7.50 10.03
CA SER A 123 46.23 -8.15 9.00
C SER A 123 45.57 -8.29 7.61
N ARG A 124 44.78 -7.29 7.21
CA ARG A 124 43.96 -7.29 5.98
C ARG A 124 44.52 -6.38 4.87
N ALA A 125 45.47 -5.51 5.19
CA ALA A 125 46.13 -4.66 4.20
C ALA A 125 47.32 -5.38 3.57
N THR A 126 47.58 -5.13 2.29
CA THR A 126 48.79 -5.53 1.58
C THR A 126 49.60 -4.28 1.23
N CYS A 127 50.90 -4.31 1.49
CA CYS A 127 51.83 -3.27 1.07
C CYS A 127 51.84 -3.21 -0.47
N ARG A 128 51.63 -2.04 -1.06
CA ARG A 128 51.56 -1.89 -2.52
C ARG A 128 52.92 -2.12 -3.20
N ASP A 129 54.01 -1.77 -2.53
CA ASP A 129 55.36 -1.84 -3.11
C ASP A 129 55.92 -3.28 -3.17
N CYS A 130 55.81 -4.05 -2.08
CA CYS A 130 56.34 -5.42 -1.98
C CYS A 130 55.27 -6.54 -2.03
N GLY A 131 53.98 -6.19 -2.15
CA GLY A 131 52.86 -7.13 -2.24
C GLY A 131 52.50 -7.91 -0.95
N GLN A 132 53.38 -7.93 0.05
CA GLN A 132 53.19 -8.69 1.29
C GLN A 132 52.10 -8.11 2.19
N LYS A 133 51.52 -8.93 3.07
CA LYS A 133 50.48 -8.51 4.02
C LYS A 133 51.10 -7.77 5.22
N ILE A 134 50.57 -6.58 5.50
CA ILE A 134 50.88 -5.80 6.70
C ILE A 134 50.20 -6.48 7.90
N ILE A 135 50.96 -6.93 8.88
CA ILE A 135 50.48 -7.67 10.05
C ILE A 135 49.81 -6.71 11.05
N ARG A 136 48.99 -7.23 11.96
CA ARG A 136 48.37 -6.44 13.03
C ARG A 136 49.46 -6.07 14.05
N GLY A 137 49.62 -4.79 14.32
CA GLY A 137 50.68 -4.25 15.19
C GLY A 137 51.85 -3.59 14.45
N GLU A 138 51.96 -3.73 13.12
CA GLU A 138 53.01 -3.07 12.34
C GLU A 138 52.63 -1.64 11.93
N VAL A 139 53.60 -0.72 11.90
CA VAL A 139 53.38 0.65 11.43
C VAL A 139 53.28 0.69 9.91
N ARG A 140 52.19 1.30 9.41
CA ARG A 140 51.91 1.46 7.98
C ARG A 140 51.65 2.90 7.60
N ILE A 141 51.98 3.25 6.36
CA ILE A 141 51.78 4.57 5.78
C ILE A 141 50.78 4.45 4.63
N SER A 142 49.81 5.37 4.58
CA SER A 142 48.87 5.50 3.47
C SER A 142 49.22 6.67 2.57
N THR A 143 49.15 6.47 1.25
CA THR A 143 49.15 7.57 0.26
C THR A 143 47.81 7.67 -0.48
N LYS A 144 47.47 8.89 -0.90
CA LYS A 144 46.36 9.15 -1.82
C LYS A 144 46.92 9.27 -3.26
N PRO A 145 46.58 8.38 -4.20
CA PRO A 145 46.78 8.65 -5.62
C PRO A 145 45.73 9.67 -6.10
N ASP A 146 46.15 10.61 -6.94
CA ASP A 146 45.27 11.67 -7.45
C ASP A 146 44.07 11.12 -8.24
N GLY A 147 42.93 11.82 -8.14
CA GLY A 147 41.76 11.60 -8.99
C GLY A 147 40.73 10.56 -8.51
N GLN A 148 40.94 9.81 -7.42
CA GLN A 148 39.95 8.85 -6.91
C GLN A 148 39.47 9.14 -5.47
N GLY A 149 38.23 9.62 -5.35
CA GLY A 149 37.63 10.00 -4.06
C GLY A 149 37.45 8.85 -3.07
N ALA A 150 38.03 9.00 -1.88
CA ALA A 150 37.75 8.25 -0.64
C ALA A 150 37.77 6.70 -0.67
N ARG A 151 38.26 6.08 -1.76
CA ARG A 151 38.40 4.62 -1.92
C ARG A 151 39.78 4.16 -2.43
N GLY A 152 40.71 5.09 -2.60
CA GLY A 152 42.02 4.84 -3.23
C GLY A 152 43.23 4.83 -2.28
N LEU A 153 43.06 4.81 -0.95
CA LEU A 153 44.20 4.81 -0.02
C LEU A 153 45.09 3.57 -0.25
N ALA A 154 46.30 3.79 -0.75
CA ALA A 154 47.31 2.77 -0.95
C ALA A 154 48.13 2.62 0.34
N TRP A 155 48.22 1.41 0.87
CA TRP A 155 48.96 1.11 2.10
C TRP A 155 50.34 0.57 1.80
N HIS A 156 51.31 0.97 2.63
CA HIS A 156 52.71 0.59 2.54
C HIS A 156 53.26 0.25 3.93
N HIS A 157 54.25 -0.64 4.00
CA HIS A 157 55.08 -0.75 5.21
C HIS A 157 55.88 0.55 5.41
N ALA A 158 56.11 0.97 6.65
CA ALA A 158 56.92 2.16 6.93
C ALA A 158 58.31 2.10 6.26
N LYS A 159 58.94 0.92 6.23
CA LYS A 159 60.22 0.70 5.53
C LYS A 159 60.11 0.93 4.01
N CYS A 160 59.17 0.24 3.34
CA CYS A 160 59.03 0.34 1.88
C CYS A 160 58.71 1.77 1.44
N PHE A 161 57.89 2.50 2.20
CA PHE A 161 57.57 3.89 1.89
C PHE A 161 58.77 4.83 2.05
N VAL A 162 59.61 4.63 3.07
CA VAL A 162 60.87 5.37 3.25
C VAL A 162 61.85 5.08 2.12
N GLU A 163 61.91 3.84 1.63
CA GLU A 163 62.70 3.45 0.44
C GLU A 163 62.14 4.08 -0.85
N LEU A 164 60.82 4.25 -0.96
CA LEU A 164 60.14 4.84 -2.12
C LEU A 164 60.12 6.39 -2.14
N SER A 165 60.34 7.04 -0.99
CA SER A 165 60.26 8.51 -0.84
C SER A 165 61.19 9.03 0.27
N PRO A 166 62.53 8.89 0.11
CA PRO A 166 63.52 9.20 1.15
C PRO A 166 63.66 10.69 1.51
N SER A 167 62.91 11.59 0.84
CA SER A 167 62.87 13.03 1.12
C SER A 167 61.73 13.47 2.05
N ILE A 168 60.85 12.55 2.49
CA ILE A 168 59.70 12.89 3.33
C ILE A 168 60.08 12.91 4.82
N GLN A 169 59.76 14.03 5.49
CA GLN A 169 59.88 14.18 6.95
C GLN A 169 58.74 13.42 7.64
N VAL A 170 59.05 12.22 8.13
CA VAL A 170 58.07 11.28 8.69
C VAL A 170 57.39 11.80 9.96
N ASP A 171 58.10 12.66 10.70
CA ASP A 171 57.63 13.45 11.84
C ASP A 171 56.46 14.40 11.53
N LYS A 172 56.25 14.74 10.25
CA LYS A 172 55.15 15.60 9.79
C LYS A 172 53.94 14.84 9.24
N LEU A 173 53.98 13.49 9.23
CA LEU A 173 52.86 12.70 8.73
C LEU A 173 51.64 12.76 9.64
N SER A 174 50.46 12.84 9.02
CA SER A 174 49.20 12.84 9.75
C SER A 174 49.03 11.53 10.52
N GLY A 175 48.97 11.61 11.85
CA GLY A 175 48.91 10.44 12.75
C GLY A 175 50.19 10.14 13.53
N TRP A 176 51.33 10.80 13.27
CA TRP A 176 52.60 10.57 13.98
C TRP A 176 52.47 10.60 15.51
N ASN A 177 51.71 11.58 16.04
CA ASN A 177 51.45 11.75 17.47
C ASN A 177 50.52 10.70 18.11
N SER A 178 50.05 9.70 17.35
CA SER A 178 49.24 8.57 17.86
C SER A 178 50.00 7.23 17.89
N LEU A 179 51.25 7.22 17.42
CA LEU A 179 52.18 6.09 17.57
C LEU A 179 52.77 6.05 18.99
N SER A 180 53.27 4.90 19.45
CA SER A 180 54.05 4.86 20.70
C SER A 180 55.43 5.50 20.52
N SER A 181 56.09 5.88 21.62
CA SER A 181 57.47 6.39 21.59
C SER A 181 58.48 5.36 21.04
N SER A 182 58.21 4.06 21.21
CA SER A 182 58.99 2.97 20.62
C SER A 182 58.83 2.94 19.09
N ASP A 183 57.59 3.05 18.59
CA ASP A 183 57.28 3.09 17.16
C ASP A 183 57.86 4.35 16.48
N GLN A 184 57.73 5.51 17.12
CA GLN A 184 58.30 6.77 16.65
C GLN A 184 59.82 6.67 16.53
N SER A 185 60.50 6.03 17.49
CA SER A 185 61.94 5.79 17.41
C SER A 185 62.29 4.84 16.27
N ALA A 186 61.59 3.70 16.16
CA ALA A 186 61.83 2.70 15.13
C ALA A 186 61.66 3.25 13.70
N VAL A 187 60.62 4.04 13.45
CA VAL A 187 60.39 4.70 12.15
C VAL A 187 61.38 5.83 11.91
N SER A 188 61.76 6.60 12.94
CA SER A 188 62.81 7.63 12.83
C SER A 188 64.16 7.02 12.46
N ASP A 189 64.49 5.85 13.00
CA ASP A 189 65.76 5.18 12.72
C ASP A 189 65.78 4.45 11.37
N LEU A 190 64.62 4.03 10.86
CA LEU A 190 64.47 3.62 9.46
C LEU A 190 64.73 4.81 8.51
N ALA A 191 64.17 5.98 8.79
CA ALA A 191 64.41 7.19 8.00
C ALA A 191 65.89 7.62 8.00
N LYS A 192 66.57 7.54 9.15
CA LYS A 192 68.03 7.81 9.24
C LYS A 192 68.88 6.79 8.50
N LYS A 193 68.49 5.51 8.48
CA LYS A 193 69.24 4.44 7.79
C LYS A 193 69.10 4.49 6.27
N GLY A 194 68.05 5.12 5.73
CA GLY A 194 67.87 5.29 4.29
C GLY A 194 68.96 6.13 3.58
N SER A 195 69.78 6.88 4.32
CA SER A 195 70.81 7.77 3.76
C SER A 195 72.24 7.18 3.75
N SER A 196 72.44 5.92 4.15
CA SER A 196 73.80 5.34 4.32
C SER A 196 74.03 3.96 3.68
N GLN A 197 74.84 3.99 2.62
CA GLN A 197 75.64 2.93 2.00
C GLN A 197 74.97 1.76 1.23
N THR A 198 75.50 1.57 0.02
CA THR A 198 75.44 0.35 -0.80
C THR A 198 76.42 -0.73 -0.32
N LYS A 199 76.19 -1.97 -0.79
CA LYS A 199 77.02 -3.21 -0.68
C LYS A 199 76.78 -4.12 0.54
N GLY A 200 76.15 -5.27 0.26
CA GLY A 200 76.89 -6.54 0.37
C GLY A 200 76.63 -7.51 1.55
N GLY A 201 75.68 -8.43 1.36
CA GLY A 201 75.89 -9.87 1.64
C GLY A 201 75.64 -10.44 3.06
N SER A 202 75.17 -11.71 3.08
CA SER A 202 75.09 -12.69 4.20
C SER A 202 74.40 -12.25 5.51
N CYS A 203 73.28 -12.83 5.97
CA CYS A 203 72.92 -14.25 6.24
C CYS A 203 73.56 -14.86 7.51
N GLY A 204 72.72 -15.45 8.38
CA GLY A 204 73.02 -15.98 9.74
C GLY A 204 72.08 -15.35 10.79
N ILE A 205 70.98 -15.92 11.33
CA ILE A 205 70.61 -17.25 11.89
C ILE A 205 70.61 -17.24 13.45
N ASN A 206 69.40 -17.25 14.05
CA ASN A 206 69.02 -17.68 15.43
C ASN A 206 69.76 -16.96 16.61
N ILE A 207 69.48 -17.07 17.93
CA ILE A 207 68.46 -17.70 18.81
C ILE A 207 68.39 -16.82 20.12
N LYS A 208 67.50 -16.90 21.14
CA LYS A 208 66.46 -17.85 21.62
C LYS A 208 65.31 -17.07 22.33
N THR A 209 64.75 -17.66 23.40
CA THR A 209 63.81 -17.19 24.43
C THR A 209 64.54 -16.39 25.55
N GLU A 210 63.98 -15.95 26.69
CA GLU A 210 62.73 -16.28 27.43
C GLU A 210 62.28 -15.14 28.39
N GLU A 211 61.26 -15.45 29.19
CA GLU A 211 60.55 -14.71 30.26
C GLU A 211 61.38 -13.91 31.30
N GLY A 212 60.70 -13.01 32.05
CA GLY A 212 61.12 -12.68 33.43
C GLY A 212 60.60 -11.38 34.07
N LYS A 213 59.60 -11.49 34.96
CA LYS A 213 59.38 -10.81 36.28
C LYS A 213 59.88 -9.36 36.53
N GLU A 214 59.09 -8.38 37.03
CA GLU A 214 58.26 -8.26 38.28
C GLU A 214 58.95 -7.34 39.34
N SER A 215 58.17 -6.79 40.29
CA SER A 215 58.56 -6.11 41.56
C SER A 215 58.68 -4.56 41.63
N THR A 216 57.64 -3.95 42.25
CA THR A 216 57.62 -3.01 43.41
C THR A 216 58.46 -1.71 43.51
N GLN A 217 57.73 -0.61 43.81
CA GLN A 217 58.05 0.47 44.80
C GLN A 217 59.21 1.47 44.48
N ASP A 218 59.33 2.67 45.08
CA ASP A 218 58.67 3.22 46.29
C ASP A 218 58.47 4.77 46.33
N THR A 219 58.06 5.29 47.51
CA THR A 219 57.58 6.65 47.87
C THR A 219 58.41 7.93 47.53
N SER A 220 57.72 9.10 47.49
CA SER A 220 58.00 10.35 48.28
C SER A 220 57.65 11.69 47.56
N LYS A 221 57.66 12.91 48.17
CA LYS A 221 56.90 13.44 49.34
C LYS A 221 57.01 15.00 49.42
N GLY A 222 55.88 15.74 49.41
CA GLY A 222 55.80 17.21 49.70
C GLY A 222 56.16 18.19 48.57
N GLY A 223 55.81 19.50 48.59
CA GLY A 223 54.86 20.22 49.47
C GLY A 223 55.05 21.77 49.49
N ILE A 224 54.08 22.51 50.08
CA ILE A 224 54.11 23.92 50.58
C ILE A 224 53.49 25.07 49.71
N LYS A 225 52.37 25.65 50.23
CA LYS A 225 51.83 27.06 50.22
C LYS A 225 51.80 27.84 48.89
N ARG A 226 50.81 28.69 48.58
CA ARG A 226 49.75 29.42 49.35
C ARG A 226 48.42 29.37 48.52
N GLY A 227 47.30 30.03 48.84
CA GLY A 227 47.02 31.05 49.87
C GLY A 227 45.52 31.32 50.09
N LYS A 228 45.04 32.52 49.70
CA LYS A 228 43.74 33.18 50.00
C LYS A 228 43.49 34.30 48.94
N ASP A 229 42.35 34.96 48.76
CA ASP A 229 41.36 35.51 49.73
C ASP A 229 39.88 35.16 49.45
N ALA A 230 38.98 35.69 50.28
CA ALA A 230 37.52 35.48 50.24
C ALA A 230 36.75 36.67 50.84
N ASP A 231 35.57 36.97 50.27
CA ASP A 231 34.49 37.79 50.84
C ASP A 231 33.19 37.47 50.04
N GLY A 232 31.95 37.72 50.49
CA GLY A 232 31.44 38.24 51.75
C GLY A 232 29.91 38.04 51.83
N GLU A 233 29.35 37.79 53.01
CA GLU A 233 27.91 37.50 53.15
C GLU A 233 26.99 38.72 52.95
N ARG A 234 25.69 38.49 52.62
CA ARG A 234 24.61 38.70 53.61
C ARG A 234 23.22 38.13 53.24
N LYS A 235 22.49 37.74 54.28
CA LYS A 235 21.08 37.29 54.30
C LYS A 235 20.15 38.51 54.52
N SER A 236 18.82 38.46 54.36
CA SER A 236 17.91 38.01 55.45
C SER A 236 16.42 38.24 55.15
N LYS A 237 15.56 37.35 55.70
CA LYS A 237 14.18 37.55 56.24
C LYS A 237 13.09 38.16 55.32
N VAL A 238 11.93 37.55 55.04
CA VAL A 238 10.87 36.87 55.86
C VAL A 238 9.82 37.82 56.47
N ALA A 239 8.57 37.69 56.00
CA ALA A 239 7.31 38.08 56.66
C ALA A 239 6.16 37.17 56.18
N LYS A 240 4.98 37.22 56.82
CA LYS A 240 3.92 36.19 56.71
C LYS A 240 2.52 36.79 56.90
N ALA A 241 1.52 36.38 56.11
CA ALA A 241 0.10 36.69 56.33
C ALA A 241 -0.83 35.59 55.75
N LYS A 242 -2.11 35.57 56.14
CA LYS A 242 -3.16 34.62 55.72
C LYS A 242 -4.39 35.38 55.16
N GLY A 243 -5.20 34.71 54.34
CA GLY A 243 -6.58 35.11 54.06
C GLY A 243 -7.26 34.19 53.03
N ASP A 244 -8.35 33.53 53.42
CA ASP A 244 -9.35 32.92 52.52
C ASP A 244 -10.26 34.06 51.94
N VAL A 245 -11.18 33.92 50.98
CA VAL A 245 -12.17 32.86 50.66
C VAL A 245 -12.48 32.84 49.14
N SER A 246 -13.05 31.74 48.64
CA SER A 246 -13.42 31.51 47.23
C SER A 246 -14.61 32.33 46.70
N ALA A 247 -14.57 32.72 45.42
CA ALA A 247 -15.74 32.91 44.54
C ALA A 247 -15.34 32.78 43.06
N SER A 248 -16.31 32.56 42.16
CA SER A 248 -16.11 32.27 40.73
C SER A 248 -16.22 33.50 39.82
N SER A 249 -15.48 33.51 38.70
CA SER A 249 -15.95 34.15 37.47
C SER A 249 -15.27 33.57 36.21
N THR A 250 -16.02 33.51 35.11
CA THR A 250 -15.50 33.21 33.77
C THR A 250 -14.82 34.45 33.18
N ALA A 251 -13.59 34.30 32.69
CA ALA A 251 -12.88 35.36 31.96
C ALA A 251 -12.40 34.85 30.60
N SER A 252 -12.87 35.49 29.52
CA SER A 252 -12.40 35.26 28.15
C SER A 252 -11.01 35.86 27.96
N VAL A 253 -9.99 35.01 27.76
CA VAL A 253 -8.61 35.45 27.53
C VAL A 253 -8.45 35.99 26.10
N LYS A 254 -7.85 37.18 25.98
CA LYS A 254 -7.29 37.70 24.74
C LYS A 254 -5.82 37.27 24.68
N ASN A 255 -5.34 36.81 23.53
CA ASN A 255 -3.97 36.33 23.39
C ASN A 255 -2.95 37.49 23.54
N GLU A 256 -2.25 37.52 24.66
CA GLU A 256 -1.06 38.35 24.89
C GLU A 256 0.20 37.62 24.37
N PRO A 257 1.22 38.30 23.81
CA PRO A 257 2.41 37.65 23.25
C PRO A 257 3.29 36.87 24.26
N GLY A 258 3.06 37.04 25.58
CA GLY A 258 3.92 36.49 26.63
C GLY A 258 3.81 34.98 26.87
N GLU A 259 2.64 34.36 26.65
CA GLU A 259 2.40 32.96 27.05
C GLU A 259 3.27 31.95 26.29
N ALA A 260 3.62 32.22 25.03
CA ALA A 260 4.48 31.34 24.24
C ALA A 260 5.88 31.19 24.86
N CYS A 261 6.42 32.26 25.45
CA CYS A 261 7.73 32.26 26.11
C CYS A 261 7.67 31.47 27.43
N ASP A 262 6.64 31.66 28.26
CA ASP A 262 6.44 30.88 29.49
C ASP A 262 6.30 29.38 29.18
N LEU A 263 5.50 29.04 28.15
CA LEU A 263 5.30 27.66 27.72
C LEU A 263 6.59 26.99 27.24
N GLU A 264 7.42 27.67 26.43
CA GLU A 264 8.70 27.10 25.96
C GLU A 264 9.68 26.89 27.12
N ASN A 265 9.79 27.86 28.04
CA ASN A 265 10.61 27.71 29.25
C ASN A 265 10.15 26.53 30.13
N ARG A 266 8.83 26.33 30.29
CA ARG A 266 8.26 25.21 31.04
C ARG A 266 8.48 23.85 30.36
N LEU A 267 8.42 23.81 29.03
CA LEU A 267 8.78 22.62 28.24
C LEU A 267 10.29 22.31 28.32
N GLU A 268 11.16 23.32 28.34
CA GLU A 268 12.60 23.15 28.54
C GLU A 268 12.90 22.53 29.91
N VAL A 269 12.36 23.08 31.00
CA VAL A 269 12.53 22.57 32.36
C VAL A 269 12.03 21.12 32.46
N GLN A 270 10.82 20.85 31.99
CA GLN A 270 10.24 19.49 32.00
C GLN A 270 11.11 18.50 31.20
N SER A 271 11.63 18.90 30.03
CA SER A 271 12.51 18.06 29.21
C SER A 271 13.83 17.76 29.92
N LYS A 272 14.45 18.76 30.56
CA LYS A 272 15.69 18.61 31.33
C LYS A 272 15.50 17.70 32.55
N GLU A 273 14.43 17.88 33.33
CA GLU A 273 14.11 17.01 34.48
C GLU A 273 13.85 15.56 34.05
N LEU A 274 13.06 15.35 33.00
CA LEU A 274 12.76 14.00 32.48
C LEU A 274 14.03 13.31 31.97
N TRP A 275 14.92 14.01 31.27
CA TRP A 275 16.18 13.46 30.79
C TRP A 275 17.18 13.18 31.92
N ALA A 276 17.26 14.03 32.94
CA ALA A 276 18.07 13.75 34.13
C ALA A 276 17.62 12.45 34.81
N LEU A 277 16.30 12.24 34.96
CA LEU A 277 15.72 11.01 35.51
C LEU A 277 16.05 9.78 34.64
N LYS A 278 15.94 9.87 33.30
CA LYS A 278 16.33 8.79 32.38
C LYS A 278 17.83 8.43 32.47
N ASP A 279 18.70 9.41 32.71
CA ASP A 279 20.15 9.21 32.81
C ASP A 279 20.58 8.70 34.18
N ASP A 280 19.85 9.03 35.27
CA ASP A 280 20.06 8.40 36.58
C ASP A 280 19.54 6.96 36.64
N LEU A 281 18.37 6.69 36.04
CA LEU A 281 17.88 5.32 35.87
C LEU A 281 18.92 4.44 35.14
N LYS A 282 19.66 4.99 34.19
CA LYS A 282 20.74 4.29 33.48
C LYS A 282 21.92 3.92 34.40
N LYS A 283 22.31 4.82 35.32
CA LYS A 283 23.45 4.62 36.23
C LYS A 283 23.14 3.64 37.35
N HIS A 284 21.87 3.54 37.74
CA HIS A 284 21.48 2.95 39.02
C HIS A 284 20.47 1.81 38.94
N VAL A 285 19.76 1.60 37.82
CA VAL A 285 18.66 0.61 37.74
C VAL A 285 18.85 -0.33 36.56
N THR A 286 18.73 -1.64 36.81
CA THR A 286 18.87 -2.70 35.80
C THR A 286 17.63 -2.83 34.91
N THR A 287 17.82 -3.39 33.70
CA THR A 287 16.72 -3.69 32.76
C THR A 287 15.64 -4.60 33.35
N THR A 288 16.02 -5.51 34.26
CA THR A 288 15.10 -6.36 35.02
C THR A 288 14.27 -5.57 36.03
N GLU A 289 14.88 -4.71 36.85
CA GLU A 289 14.16 -3.85 37.79
C GLU A 289 13.18 -2.91 37.08
N LEU A 290 13.56 -2.37 35.91
CA LEU A 290 12.68 -1.52 35.10
C LEU A 290 11.41 -2.25 34.64
N ARG A 291 11.50 -3.55 34.29
CA ARG A 291 10.31 -4.35 33.91
C ARG A 291 9.38 -4.58 35.08
N VAL A 292 9.91 -5.10 36.19
CA VAL A 292 9.10 -5.38 37.39
C VAL A 292 8.49 -4.10 37.96
N MET A 293 9.17 -2.95 37.83
CA MET A 293 8.62 -1.65 38.20
C MET A 293 7.48 -1.18 37.28
N LEU A 294 7.48 -1.51 35.98
CA LEU A 294 6.36 -1.24 35.08
C LEU A 294 5.18 -2.17 35.36
N GLU A 295 5.45 -3.46 35.53
CA GLU A 295 4.46 -4.49 35.90
C GLU A 295 3.75 -4.14 37.22
N ALA A 296 4.50 -3.74 38.26
CA ALA A 296 3.94 -3.33 39.55
C ALA A 296 3.01 -2.10 39.48
N ASN A 297 3.14 -1.27 38.43
CA ASN A 297 2.27 -0.12 38.18
C ASN A 297 1.22 -0.37 37.08
N GLY A 298 1.08 -1.61 36.60
CA GLY A 298 0.13 -1.97 35.54
C GLY A 298 0.45 -1.28 34.21
N GLN A 299 1.72 -1.26 33.80
CA GLN A 299 2.21 -0.67 32.56
C GLN A 299 2.98 -1.71 31.73
N ASP A 300 2.98 -1.56 30.41
CA ASP A 300 3.69 -2.43 29.47
C ASP A 300 5.21 -2.48 29.72
N SER A 301 5.75 -3.69 29.94
CA SER A 301 7.16 -3.99 30.21
C SER A 301 7.93 -4.57 29.01
N THR A 302 7.35 -4.58 27.81
CA THR A 302 7.99 -5.08 26.58
C THR A 302 8.86 -4.02 25.89
N GLY A 303 9.89 -4.42 25.12
CA GLY A 303 10.72 -3.49 24.32
C GLY A 303 12.19 -3.38 24.77
N SER A 304 12.91 -2.34 24.29
CA SER A 304 14.33 -2.12 24.61
C SER A 304 14.54 -1.38 25.93
N GLU A 305 15.78 -1.33 26.42
CA GLU A 305 16.15 -0.55 27.61
C GLU A 305 15.71 0.92 27.52
N LEU A 306 15.87 1.55 26.35
CA LEU A 306 15.40 2.92 26.13
C LEU A 306 13.86 3.02 26.22
N ASP A 307 13.13 2.08 25.60
CA ASP A 307 11.67 2.03 25.71
C ASP A 307 11.20 1.86 27.16
N LEU A 308 11.94 1.07 27.96
CA LEU A 308 11.68 0.88 29.40
C LEU A 308 11.99 2.15 30.20
N ARG A 309 13.19 2.73 30.05
CA ARG A 309 13.62 3.96 30.73
C ARG A 309 12.69 5.15 30.42
N ASP A 310 12.21 5.26 29.18
CA ASP A 310 11.24 6.27 28.78
C ASP A 310 9.91 6.16 29.56
N ARG A 311 9.29 4.97 29.60
CA ARG A 311 8.04 4.74 30.35
C ARG A 311 8.23 4.85 31.86
N CYS A 312 9.34 4.35 32.39
CA CYS A 312 9.67 4.48 33.81
C CYS A 312 9.81 5.94 34.22
N ALA A 313 10.55 6.76 33.46
CA ALA A 313 10.70 8.18 33.77
C ALA A 313 9.35 8.92 33.71
N ASP A 314 8.51 8.62 32.70
CA ASP A 314 7.17 9.21 32.54
C ASP A 314 6.24 8.85 33.72
N GLY A 315 6.18 7.57 34.08
CA GLY A 315 5.37 7.05 35.17
C GLY A 315 5.83 7.52 36.56
N MET A 316 7.15 7.61 36.76
CA MET A 316 7.76 8.17 37.96
C MET A 316 7.44 9.66 38.11
N MET A 317 7.55 10.44 37.03
CA MET A 317 7.35 11.90 37.05
C MET A 317 5.86 12.30 37.13
N PHE A 318 5.00 11.75 36.27
CA PHE A 318 3.60 12.18 36.09
C PHE A 318 2.57 11.20 36.66
N GLY A 319 2.88 9.90 36.72
CA GLY A 319 1.99 8.84 37.21
C GLY A 319 1.78 7.73 36.17
N GLY A 320 1.36 6.53 36.60
CA GLY A 320 1.01 5.47 35.66
C GLY A 320 -0.14 5.90 34.75
N LEU A 321 -0.05 5.61 33.46
CA LEU A 321 -1.08 5.98 32.50
C LEU A 321 -2.32 5.10 32.67
N GLY A 322 -3.50 5.72 32.62
CA GLY A 322 -4.76 4.99 32.46
C GLY A 322 -4.80 4.22 31.13
N LEU A 323 -5.57 3.14 31.11
CA LEU A 323 -5.81 2.34 29.90
C LEU A 323 -6.65 3.14 28.88
N CYS A 324 -6.51 2.82 27.59
CA CYS A 324 -7.29 3.47 26.54
C CYS A 324 -8.80 3.26 26.73
N PRO A 325 -9.64 4.31 26.64
CA PRO A 325 -11.08 4.19 26.85
C PRO A 325 -11.82 3.40 25.76
N ILE A 326 -11.20 3.13 24.60
CA ILE A 326 -11.85 2.41 23.47
C ILE A 326 -11.50 0.91 23.46
N CYS A 327 -10.27 0.53 23.85
CA CYS A 327 -9.80 -0.86 23.73
C CYS A 327 -9.05 -1.41 24.96
N SER A 328 -9.00 -0.65 26.06
CA SER A 328 -8.21 -0.94 27.26
C SER A 328 -6.69 -1.15 27.03
N GLY A 329 -6.18 -0.92 25.81
CA GLY A 329 -4.75 -1.00 25.50
C GLY A 329 -3.93 0.15 26.05
N PHE A 330 -2.62 -0.06 26.23
CA PHE A 330 -1.71 0.92 26.80
C PHE A 330 -1.54 2.17 25.90
N LEU A 331 -1.55 3.34 26.52
CA LEU A 331 -1.20 4.62 25.91
C LEU A 331 0.31 4.83 25.91
N ARG A 332 0.83 5.49 24.87
CA ARG A 332 2.27 5.78 24.73
C ARG A 332 2.49 7.15 24.11
N TYR A 333 3.44 7.90 24.66
CA TYR A 333 3.85 9.17 24.09
C TYR A 333 4.63 8.98 22.77
N SER A 334 4.21 9.65 21.70
CA SER A 334 4.90 9.68 20.40
C SER A 334 4.46 10.89 19.56
N GLY A 335 5.43 11.62 18.98
CA GLY A 335 5.16 12.75 18.07
C GLY A 335 4.26 13.84 18.67
N GLY A 336 4.59 14.33 19.87
CA GLY A 336 3.86 15.40 20.55
C GLY A 336 2.67 14.98 21.42
N MET A 337 2.08 13.79 21.19
CA MET A 337 0.79 13.34 21.77
C MET A 337 0.89 11.94 22.39
N TYR A 338 -0.12 11.52 23.17
CA TYR A 338 -0.28 10.11 23.53
C TYR A 338 -1.12 9.39 22.49
N ARG A 339 -0.67 8.22 22.05
CA ARG A 339 -1.36 7.33 21.12
C ARG A 339 -1.55 5.96 21.75
N CYS A 340 -2.67 5.29 21.51
CA CYS A 340 -2.84 3.90 21.91
C CYS A 340 -2.02 2.97 20.98
N ASN A 341 -1.47 1.88 21.52
CA ASN A 341 -0.88 0.78 20.73
C ASN A 341 -1.74 -0.49 20.74
N GLY A 342 -2.94 -0.43 21.32
CA GLY A 342 -3.90 -1.53 21.34
C GLY A 342 -4.58 -1.75 19.99
N TYR A 343 -5.45 -2.76 19.97
CA TYR A 343 -6.29 -3.13 18.84
C TYR A 343 -7.74 -3.01 19.28
N ILE A 344 -8.62 -2.48 18.42
CA ILE A 344 -10.06 -2.38 18.72
C ILE A 344 -10.77 -3.70 18.37
N SER A 345 -10.30 -4.38 17.33
CA SER A 345 -10.53 -5.79 17.08
C SER A 345 -9.33 -6.38 16.35
N GLU A 346 -9.40 -7.64 15.99
CA GLU A 346 -8.38 -8.41 15.26
C GLU A 346 -8.08 -7.81 13.87
N TRP A 347 -8.95 -6.92 13.38
CA TRP A 347 -8.90 -6.27 12.07
C TRP A 347 -8.31 -4.85 12.08
N SER A 348 -8.29 -4.11 13.20
CA SER A 348 -7.77 -2.72 13.24
C SER A 348 -7.06 -2.34 14.54
N ARG A 349 -6.02 -1.52 14.38
CA ARG A 349 -5.36 -0.81 15.49
C ARG A 349 -6.26 0.27 16.06
N CYS A 350 -6.08 0.55 17.35
CA CYS A 350 -6.76 1.65 18.01
C CYS A 350 -6.22 2.99 17.53
N SER A 351 -7.08 3.79 16.89
CA SER A 351 -6.75 5.15 16.42
C SER A 351 -6.79 6.21 17.53
N TYR A 352 -7.03 5.83 18.79
CA TYR A 352 -7.19 6.77 19.90
C TYR A 352 -5.90 7.55 20.19
N THR A 353 -6.01 8.87 20.18
CA THR A 353 -4.96 9.80 20.58
C THR A 353 -5.49 10.85 21.56
N THR A 354 -4.71 11.21 22.57
CA THR A 354 -5.05 12.29 23.52
C THR A 354 -3.84 13.17 23.81
N ASN A 355 -4.11 14.46 24.04
CA ASN A 355 -3.16 15.42 24.58
C ASN A 355 -3.31 15.56 26.12
N GLU A 356 -4.42 15.08 26.68
CA GLU A 356 -4.70 15.08 28.12
C GLU A 356 -4.78 13.62 28.61
N PRO A 357 -3.65 13.01 29.01
CA PRO A 357 -3.63 11.69 29.62
C PRO A 357 -4.25 11.72 31.02
N LYS A 358 -5.17 10.80 31.30
CA LYS A 358 -5.55 10.50 32.70
C LYS A 358 -4.45 9.63 33.31
N HIS A 359 -3.65 10.21 34.20
CA HIS A 359 -2.69 9.49 35.03
C HIS A 359 -3.36 9.01 36.32
N ASN A 360 -2.99 7.83 36.80
CA ASN A 360 -3.50 7.24 38.04
C ASN A 360 -3.00 8.03 39.25
N GLU A 361 -3.91 8.55 40.08
CA GLU A 361 -3.58 9.33 41.27
C GLU A 361 -3.03 8.43 42.39
N GLY A 362 -1.71 8.34 42.49
CA GLY A 362 -1.06 7.50 43.50
C GLY A 362 0.46 7.61 43.55
N LYS A 363 1.06 6.91 44.51
CA LYS A 363 2.51 6.70 44.55
C LYS A 363 2.91 5.68 43.49
N TRP A 364 4.00 5.96 42.78
CA TRP A 364 4.60 5.05 41.83
C TRP A 364 5.24 3.90 42.61
N LYS A 365 4.73 2.69 42.43
CA LYS A 365 5.23 1.50 43.12
C LYS A 365 6.64 1.16 42.64
N ILE A 366 7.48 0.71 43.57
CA ILE A 366 8.75 0.06 43.28
C ILE A 366 8.63 -1.42 43.68
N PRO A 367 9.38 -2.36 43.07
CA PRO A 367 9.29 -3.77 43.43
C PRO A 367 9.64 -3.98 44.92
N GLU A 368 8.87 -4.77 45.64
CA GLU A 368 8.90 -4.79 47.11
C GLU A 368 10.24 -5.33 47.67
N GLU A 369 10.84 -6.30 46.97
CA GLU A 369 12.14 -6.91 47.31
C GLU A 369 13.38 -6.12 46.80
N THR A 370 13.19 -4.92 46.25
CA THR A 370 14.27 -4.14 45.60
C THR A 370 15.42 -3.81 46.56
N ASN A 371 16.61 -4.37 46.35
CA ASN A 371 17.82 -4.02 47.12
C ASN A 371 18.45 -2.66 46.73
N ASN A 372 17.94 -2.04 45.68
CA ASN A 372 18.44 -0.78 45.11
C ASN A 372 18.25 0.43 46.03
N GLN A 373 19.37 1.01 46.48
CA GLN A 373 19.33 2.21 47.32
C GLN A 373 18.81 3.45 46.61
N TYR A 374 18.96 3.57 45.28
CA TYR A 374 18.46 4.71 44.52
C TYR A 374 16.93 4.73 44.53
N LEU A 375 16.29 3.62 44.15
CA LEU A 375 14.83 3.49 44.14
C LEU A 375 14.24 3.64 45.56
N LYS A 376 14.86 3.04 46.59
CA LYS A 376 14.45 3.21 47.99
C LYS A 376 14.56 4.65 48.52
N LYS A 377 15.53 5.44 48.04
CA LYS A 377 15.64 6.89 48.36
C LYS A 377 14.61 7.70 47.56
N TRP A 378 14.48 7.44 46.26
CA TRP A 378 13.55 8.13 45.36
C TRP A 378 12.09 7.96 45.82
N PHE A 379 11.65 6.75 46.14
CA PHE A 379 10.28 6.46 46.60
C PHE A 379 9.94 7.19 47.91
N LYS A 380 10.90 7.34 48.83
CA LYS A 380 10.74 8.15 50.05
C LYS A 380 10.64 9.65 49.76
N SER A 381 11.28 10.14 48.70
CA SER A 381 11.22 11.54 48.26
C SER A 381 9.99 11.90 47.41
N GLN A 382 9.13 10.93 47.06
CA GLN A 382 8.06 11.16 46.09
C GLN A 382 6.96 12.10 46.65
N LYS A 383 6.72 13.20 45.93
CA LYS A 383 5.60 14.13 46.18
C LYS A 383 4.26 13.40 46.04
N GLY A 384 3.30 13.74 46.92
CA GLY A 384 1.97 13.13 46.95
C GLY A 384 1.09 13.56 45.77
N LYS A 385 1.12 14.85 45.40
CA LYS A 385 0.54 15.36 44.15
C LYS A 385 1.65 15.48 43.10
N LYS A 386 1.47 14.84 41.95
CA LYS A 386 2.41 14.89 40.82
C LYS A 386 2.15 16.13 39.93
N PRO A 387 3.16 16.63 39.19
CA PRO A 387 2.92 17.62 38.15
C PRO A 387 2.03 17.05 37.04
N VAL A 388 1.25 17.91 36.38
CA VAL A 388 0.57 17.57 35.12
C VAL A 388 1.60 17.65 33.99
N ARG A 389 1.61 16.68 33.08
CA ARG A 389 2.50 16.71 31.92
C ARG A 389 2.09 17.82 30.95
N ILE A 390 2.99 18.74 30.68
CA ILE A 390 2.83 19.78 29.67
C ILE A 390 3.22 19.19 28.31
N LEU A 391 2.32 19.31 27.32
CA LEU A 391 2.60 18.98 25.92
C LEU A 391 2.67 20.28 25.09
N PRO A 392 3.39 20.28 23.94
CA PRO A 392 3.27 21.38 22.99
C PRO A 392 1.82 21.50 22.51
N LEU A 393 1.31 22.73 22.33
CA LEU A 393 0.03 22.89 21.64
C LEU A 393 0.16 22.34 20.21
N PRO A 394 -0.85 21.62 19.70
CA PRO A 394 -0.89 21.30 18.27
C PRO A 394 -1.03 22.61 17.47
N SER A 395 -0.21 22.78 16.43
CA SER A 395 -0.41 23.81 15.42
C SER A 395 -1.87 23.75 14.94
N PRO A 396 -2.64 24.85 14.94
CA PRO A 396 -4.06 24.81 14.64
C PRO A 396 -4.26 24.27 13.22
N MET A 397 -4.95 23.12 13.11
CA MET A 397 -5.35 22.57 11.82
C MET A 397 -6.23 23.59 11.11
N LYS A 398 -5.65 24.29 10.13
CA LYS A 398 -6.42 25.14 9.21
C LYS A 398 -7.40 24.24 8.48
N SER A 399 -8.68 24.36 8.83
CA SER A 399 -9.77 23.70 8.11
C SER A 399 -9.73 24.16 6.66
N ALA A 400 -9.28 23.27 5.76
CA ALA A 400 -9.15 23.56 4.35
C ALA A 400 -10.54 23.64 3.68
N LYS A 401 -11.25 24.75 3.91
CA LYS A 401 -12.35 25.16 3.03
C LYS A 401 -11.75 25.35 1.63
N SER A 402 -12.40 24.73 0.65
CA SER A 402 -11.96 24.71 -0.73
C SER A 402 -12.26 26.02 -1.45
N GLU A 403 -11.43 27.05 -1.24
CA GLU A 403 -11.39 28.21 -2.12
C GLU A 403 -10.47 27.93 -3.30
N ILE A 404 -11.07 27.87 -4.50
CA ILE A 404 -10.37 27.55 -5.75
C ILE A 404 -9.58 28.80 -6.20
N THR A 405 -8.40 28.99 -5.64
CA THR A 405 -7.41 29.95 -6.13
C THR A 405 -6.40 29.25 -7.04
N ALA A 406 -6.62 29.35 -8.35
CA ALA A 406 -5.74 28.76 -9.35
C ALA A 406 -4.40 29.52 -9.42
N SER A 407 -3.34 28.97 -8.81
CA SER A 407 -1.98 29.44 -9.06
C SER A 407 -0.93 28.33 -9.09
N GLN A 408 -0.42 28.10 -10.30
CA GLN A 408 1.00 27.90 -10.62
C GLN A 408 1.81 26.95 -9.72
N GLN A 409 1.84 25.67 -10.09
CA GLN A 409 3.01 24.84 -9.82
C GLN A 409 4.23 25.42 -10.54
N SER A 410 5.32 25.68 -9.80
CA SER A 410 6.58 26.20 -10.35
C SER A 410 7.37 25.11 -11.06
N SER A 411 6.98 24.79 -12.29
CA SER A 411 7.84 24.05 -13.22
C SER A 411 9.15 24.81 -13.44
N HIS A 412 10.29 24.15 -13.31
CA HIS A 412 11.56 24.69 -13.83
C HIS A 412 11.39 25.00 -15.32
N SER A 413 11.56 26.27 -15.70
CA SER A 413 11.40 26.75 -17.07
C SER A 413 12.63 26.42 -17.92
N GLU A 414 12.73 25.14 -18.30
CA GLU A 414 13.58 24.74 -19.43
C GLU A 414 13.06 25.42 -20.71
N ASN A 415 13.71 26.52 -21.09
CA ASN A 415 13.50 27.17 -22.37
C ASN A 415 13.71 26.16 -23.52
N LEU A 416 12.89 26.25 -24.57
CA LEU A 416 12.87 25.31 -25.71
C LEU A 416 14.21 25.13 -26.46
N ARG A 417 15.18 26.03 -26.22
CA ARG A 417 16.52 26.13 -26.85
C ARG A 417 17.45 24.91 -26.72
N TYR A 418 16.97 23.79 -26.20
CA TYR A 418 17.72 22.54 -26.00
C TYR A 418 16.91 21.26 -26.33
N LEU A 419 15.79 21.38 -27.06
CA LEU A 419 14.94 20.24 -27.41
C LEU A 419 15.50 19.50 -28.64
N LYS A 420 16.20 18.36 -28.42
CA LYS A 420 16.73 17.52 -29.51
C LYS A 420 15.73 16.42 -29.89
N VAL A 421 15.21 16.46 -31.12
CA VAL A 421 14.09 15.59 -31.57
C VAL A 421 14.53 14.73 -32.75
N SER A 422 14.08 13.48 -32.80
CA SER A 422 14.13 12.64 -34.00
C SER A 422 12.69 12.27 -34.40
N ILE A 423 12.39 12.13 -35.69
CA ILE A 423 11.04 11.83 -36.21
C ILE A 423 11.10 10.59 -37.11
N CYS A 424 10.11 9.70 -37.02
CA CYS A 424 9.95 8.48 -37.84
C CYS A 424 8.55 8.43 -38.50
N GLY A 425 8.47 7.80 -39.68
CA GLY A 425 7.20 7.47 -40.36
C GLY A 425 6.60 8.55 -41.28
N LEU A 426 7.25 9.72 -41.44
CA LEU A 426 6.82 10.78 -42.36
C LEU A 426 7.58 10.74 -43.71
N PRO A 427 6.97 11.25 -44.81
CA PRO A 427 7.69 11.56 -46.05
C PRO A 427 8.81 12.59 -45.83
N ASN A 428 9.87 12.54 -46.65
CA ASN A 428 11.01 13.46 -46.55
C ASN A 428 10.58 14.94 -46.57
N ASP A 429 9.68 15.31 -47.46
CA ASP A 429 9.18 16.68 -47.64
C ASP A 429 8.53 17.22 -46.35
N SER A 430 7.76 16.37 -45.65
CA SER A 430 7.15 16.68 -44.36
C SER A 430 8.19 16.74 -43.23
N ILE A 431 9.25 15.92 -43.29
CA ILE A 431 10.38 15.99 -42.35
C ILE A 431 11.12 17.32 -42.49
N GLU A 432 11.27 17.86 -43.70
CA GLU A 432 11.89 19.18 -43.90
C GLU A 432 11.03 20.34 -43.36
N GLU A 433 9.70 20.26 -43.50
CA GLU A 433 8.79 21.24 -42.90
C GLU A 433 8.85 21.21 -41.37
N TRP A 434 8.80 20.01 -40.77
CA TRP A 434 8.97 19.82 -39.32
C TRP A 434 10.34 20.26 -38.83
N LYS A 435 11.41 20.03 -39.61
CA LYS A 435 12.76 20.52 -39.29
C LYS A 435 12.77 22.04 -39.18
N ARG A 436 12.20 22.79 -40.13
CA ARG A 436 12.09 24.26 -40.04
C ARG A 436 11.34 24.69 -38.78
N LYS A 437 10.17 24.08 -38.51
CA LYS A 437 9.37 24.35 -37.29
C LYS A 437 10.11 24.05 -35.98
N ILE A 438 11.06 23.11 -35.98
CA ILE A 438 11.90 22.77 -34.82
C ILE A 438 13.10 23.71 -34.69
N ASP A 439 13.74 24.08 -35.81
CA ASP A 439 14.87 25.02 -35.83
C ASP A 439 14.39 26.44 -35.43
N ASP A 440 13.20 26.88 -35.88
CA ASP A 440 12.57 28.18 -35.55
C ASP A 440 12.28 28.37 -34.04
N ILE A 441 12.02 27.29 -33.29
CA ILE A 441 11.84 27.32 -31.83
C ILE A 441 13.17 27.15 -31.05
N GLY A 442 14.30 27.01 -31.75
CA GLY A 442 15.62 26.75 -31.17
C GLY A 442 15.83 25.30 -30.72
N GLY A 443 15.04 24.36 -31.22
CA GLY A 443 15.32 22.93 -31.09
C GLY A 443 16.48 22.49 -31.99
N VAL A 444 16.76 21.18 -32.02
CA VAL A 444 17.73 20.59 -32.96
C VAL A 444 17.17 19.29 -33.51
N PHE A 445 17.01 19.21 -34.83
CA PHE A 445 16.57 17.98 -35.49
C PHE A 445 17.72 16.95 -35.64
N HIS A 446 17.44 15.71 -35.24
CA HIS A 446 18.32 14.54 -35.38
C HIS A 446 17.73 13.53 -36.36
N ALA A 447 18.29 13.46 -37.58
CA ALA A 447 17.83 12.55 -38.63
C ALA A 447 17.94 11.04 -38.31
N LYS A 448 18.67 10.65 -37.26
CA LYS A 448 18.68 9.31 -36.65
C LYS A 448 18.89 9.45 -35.15
N VAL A 449 18.39 8.52 -34.35
CA VAL A 449 18.45 8.58 -32.88
C VAL A 449 19.90 8.46 -32.39
N LYS A 450 20.33 9.40 -31.55
CA LYS A 450 21.65 9.46 -30.90
C LYS A 450 21.51 9.37 -29.37
N LYS A 451 22.64 9.20 -28.66
CA LYS A 451 22.67 9.18 -27.17
C LYS A 451 22.17 10.49 -26.52
N ASP A 452 22.15 11.58 -27.26
CA ASP A 452 21.75 12.91 -26.82
C ASP A 452 20.41 13.38 -27.40
N THR A 453 19.63 12.50 -28.06
CA THR A 453 18.26 12.80 -28.48
C THR A 453 17.30 12.77 -27.28
N ASN A 454 16.48 13.82 -27.08
CA ASN A 454 15.55 13.93 -25.95
C ASN A 454 14.29 13.05 -26.11
N CYS A 455 13.77 12.93 -27.33
CA CYS A 455 12.62 12.08 -27.68
C CYS A 455 12.63 11.64 -29.15
N LEU A 456 11.96 10.51 -29.42
CA LEU A 456 11.59 10.04 -30.76
C LEU A 456 10.09 10.32 -30.97
N VAL A 457 9.74 10.97 -32.07
CA VAL A 457 8.35 11.26 -32.47
C VAL A 457 7.95 10.29 -33.57
N VAL A 458 6.74 9.73 -33.48
CA VAL A 458 6.18 8.82 -34.48
C VAL A 458 4.87 9.39 -35.02
N SER A 459 4.74 9.38 -36.34
CA SER A 459 3.52 9.66 -37.09
C SER A 459 3.38 8.63 -38.22
N GLY A 460 2.16 8.38 -38.67
CA GLY A 460 1.88 7.51 -39.82
C GLY A 460 2.16 6.02 -39.61
N THR A 461 2.33 5.31 -40.73
CA THR A 461 2.42 3.84 -40.80
C THR A 461 3.76 3.29 -40.30
N LEU A 462 3.70 2.14 -39.62
CA LEU A 462 4.73 1.62 -38.71
C LEU A 462 5.88 0.87 -39.42
N ASN A 463 6.51 1.48 -40.42
CA ASN A 463 7.54 0.81 -41.24
C ASN A 463 8.96 0.81 -40.61
N ASP A 464 9.27 1.74 -39.69
CA ASP A 464 10.62 1.91 -39.11
C ASP A 464 10.82 1.26 -37.72
N GLU A 465 10.69 -0.07 -37.65
CA GLU A 465 11.01 -0.79 -36.40
C GLU A 465 12.46 -0.56 -35.90
N ALA A 466 13.41 -0.31 -36.81
CA ALA A 466 14.83 -0.33 -36.50
C ALA A 466 15.26 0.79 -35.53
N GLU A 467 14.87 2.04 -35.79
CA GLU A 467 15.16 3.16 -34.90
C GLU A 467 14.28 3.13 -33.63
N MET A 468 13.06 2.56 -33.67
CA MET A 468 12.27 2.29 -32.46
C MET A 468 12.96 1.26 -31.54
N ARG A 469 13.44 0.12 -32.08
CA ARG A 469 14.24 -0.89 -31.34
C ARG A 469 15.57 -0.34 -30.83
N LYS A 470 16.06 0.78 -31.38
CA LYS A 470 17.27 1.49 -30.95
C LYS A 470 16.95 2.52 -29.85
N ALA A 471 15.86 3.29 -29.97
CA ALA A 471 15.36 4.19 -28.93
C ALA A 471 15.00 3.44 -27.64
N ARG A 472 14.29 2.30 -27.74
CA ARG A 472 13.99 1.40 -26.59
C ARG A 472 15.28 0.94 -25.89
N ARG A 473 16.29 0.47 -26.64
CA ARG A 473 17.60 0.07 -26.09
C ARG A 473 18.38 1.21 -25.41
N MET A 474 18.13 2.47 -25.78
CA MET A 474 18.73 3.65 -25.16
C MET A 474 17.81 4.35 -24.12
N LYS A 475 16.63 3.79 -23.82
CA LYS A 475 15.61 4.34 -22.91
C LYS A 475 15.13 5.76 -23.27
N ILE A 476 15.11 6.09 -24.56
CA ILE A 476 14.60 7.37 -25.07
C ILE A 476 13.08 7.27 -25.23
N PRO A 477 12.28 8.25 -24.75
CA PRO A 477 10.82 8.20 -24.85
C PRO A 477 10.35 8.32 -26.30
N ILE A 478 9.35 7.51 -26.65
CA ILE A 478 8.68 7.51 -27.95
C ILE A 478 7.31 8.18 -27.76
N VAL A 479 7.03 9.25 -28.51
CA VAL A 479 5.82 10.10 -28.37
C VAL A 479 5.14 10.35 -29.72
N ARG A 480 3.86 10.75 -29.69
CA ARG A 480 3.07 11.10 -30.89
C ARG A 480 3.46 12.46 -31.44
N GLU A 481 3.08 12.74 -32.68
CA GLU A 481 3.19 14.08 -33.29
C GLU A 481 2.47 15.18 -32.50
N ASP A 482 1.34 14.85 -31.84
CA ASP A 482 0.60 15.67 -30.87
C ASP A 482 1.55 16.43 -29.92
N TYR A 483 2.63 15.77 -29.45
CA TYR A 483 3.62 16.34 -28.54
C TYR A 483 4.31 17.58 -29.10
N LEU A 484 4.66 17.57 -30.40
CA LEU A 484 5.34 18.69 -31.03
C LEU A 484 4.38 19.86 -31.25
N VAL A 485 3.15 19.58 -31.70
CA VAL A 485 2.10 20.60 -31.87
C VAL A 485 1.86 21.32 -30.55
N ASP A 486 1.56 20.58 -29.48
CA ASP A 486 1.27 21.14 -28.16
C ASP A 486 2.48 21.85 -27.52
N CYS A 487 3.71 21.40 -27.78
CA CYS A 487 4.91 22.10 -27.30
C CYS A 487 5.17 23.44 -28.04
N ILE A 488 4.85 23.49 -29.34
CA ILE A 488 4.98 24.70 -30.17
C ILE A 488 3.92 25.74 -29.78
N GLU A 489 2.64 25.36 -29.75
CA GLU A 489 1.55 26.27 -29.38
C GLU A 489 1.76 26.87 -27.98
N ARG A 490 2.10 26.02 -27.01
CA ARG A 490 2.21 26.41 -25.59
C ARG A 490 3.59 26.98 -25.24
N LYS A 491 4.50 27.08 -26.22
CA LYS A 491 5.89 27.59 -26.13
C LYS A 491 6.70 27.07 -24.94
N LYS A 492 6.47 25.80 -24.57
CA LYS A 492 7.12 25.15 -23.41
C LYS A 492 7.26 23.66 -23.63
N ARG A 493 8.34 23.07 -23.08
CA ARG A 493 8.53 21.62 -23.05
C ARG A 493 7.47 20.99 -22.15
N LEU A 494 6.67 20.06 -22.68
CA LEU A 494 5.65 19.34 -21.92
C LEU A 494 6.18 18.01 -21.35
N PRO A 495 5.54 17.47 -20.28
CA PRO A 495 5.85 16.13 -19.78
C PRO A 495 5.54 15.07 -20.84
N PHE A 496 6.50 14.20 -21.13
CA PHE A 496 6.33 13.15 -22.15
C PHE A 496 5.22 12.14 -21.80
N ASP A 497 4.90 11.96 -20.52
CA ASP A 497 4.02 10.90 -20.03
C ASP A 497 2.60 10.94 -20.62
N MET A 498 2.07 12.13 -20.94
CA MET A 498 0.75 12.28 -21.57
C MET A 498 0.73 11.96 -23.07
N TYR A 499 1.89 11.89 -23.73
CA TYR A 499 2.02 11.82 -25.18
C TYR A 499 2.76 10.57 -25.68
N LYS A 500 3.12 9.65 -24.77
CA LYS A 500 3.79 8.39 -25.10
C LYS A 500 2.98 7.57 -26.10
N VAL A 501 3.68 6.99 -27.07
CA VAL A 501 3.11 5.91 -27.89
C VAL A 501 3.31 4.61 -27.13
N GLU A 502 2.35 4.28 -26.27
CA GLU A 502 2.24 2.93 -25.71
C GLU A 502 1.73 1.98 -26.81
N MET A 503 2.64 1.61 -27.70
CA MET A 503 2.40 0.52 -28.64
C MET A 503 2.21 -0.78 -27.86
N ILE A 504 0.99 -1.30 -27.95
CA ILE A 504 0.62 -2.69 -27.67
C ILE A 504 1.76 -3.60 -28.14
N GLY A 505 2.47 -4.23 -27.20
CA GLY A 505 3.79 -4.82 -27.51
C GLY A 505 4.78 -4.91 -26.34
N GLU A 506 4.47 -4.36 -25.17
CA GLU A 506 4.63 -5.21 -23.99
C GLU A 506 3.40 -6.11 -23.97
N ALA A 507 3.58 -7.35 -24.42
CA ALA A 507 2.58 -8.37 -24.19
C ALA A 507 2.51 -8.59 -22.67
N SER A 508 1.32 -8.44 -22.08
CA SER A 508 1.02 -9.33 -20.97
C SER A 508 1.16 -10.74 -21.55
N SER A 509 2.08 -11.53 -20.99
CA SER A 509 2.16 -12.95 -21.36
C SER A 509 0.76 -13.53 -21.20
N MET A 510 0.36 -14.40 -22.12
CA MET A 510 -0.84 -15.20 -21.89
C MET A 510 -0.51 -16.15 -20.74
N VAL A 511 -0.79 -15.69 -19.50
CA VAL A 511 -0.57 -16.42 -18.24
C VAL A 511 -1.48 -17.63 -18.26
N THR A 512 -0.97 -18.69 -18.89
CA THR A 512 -1.65 -19.95 -19.08
C THR A 512 -1.45 -20.73 -17.79
N ILE A 513 -2.46 -20.65 -16.91
CA ILE A 513 -2.47 -21.32 -15.62
C ILE A 513 -2.61 -22.84 -15.88
N LYS A 514 -1.47 -23.49 -16.14
CA LYS A 514 -1.36 -24.95 -16.17
C LYS A 514 -1.57 -25.46 -14.74
N VAL A 515 -2.63 -26.24 -14.55
CA VAL A 515 -2.97 -26.88 -13.28
C VAL A 515 -2.53 -28.35 -13.30
N LYS A 516 -1.95 -28.83 -12.19
CA LYS A 516 -1.60 -30.24 -11.96
C LYS A 516 -1.90 -30.60 -10.51
N GLY A 517 -2.61 -31.70 -10.27
CA GLY A 517 -3.26 -31.93 -8.97
C GLY A 517 -4.47 -31.02 -8.79
N GLN A 518 -4.90 -30.79 -7.55
CA GLN A 518 -6.04 -29.96 -7.14
C GLN A 518 -5.70 -28.46 -7.03
N SER A 519 -4.53 -28.02 -7.46
CA SER A 519 -4.11 -26.61 -7.34
C SER A 519 -3.06 -26.19 -8.39
N ALA A 520 -3.04 -24.90 -8.71
CA ALA A 520 -2.09 -24.33 -9.64
C ALA A 520 -0.75 -24.00 -8.96
N VAL A 521 0.35 -24.45 -9.56
CA VAL A 521 1.70 -23.98 -9.23
C VAL A 521 1.85 -22.54 -9.76
N HIS A 522 2.24 -21.60 -8.90
CA HIS A 522 2.36 -20.18 -9.29
C HIS A 522 3.51 -19.99 -10.30
N GLU A 523 3.23 -19.32 -11.44
CA GLU A 523 4.17 -19.06 -12.56
C GLU A 523 5.57 -18.60 -12.09
N ALA A 524 5.62 -17.56 -11.26
CA ALA A 524 6.86 -17.00 -10.68
C ALA A 524 7.71 -17.96 -9.80
N SER A 525 7.33 -19.23 -9.65
CA SER A 525 8.21 -20.29 -9.11
C SER A 525 9.19 -20.85 -10.16
N GLY A 526 8.84 -20.75 -11.45
CA GLY A 526 9.55 -21.41 -12.56
C GLY A 526 9.27 -22.92 -12.70
N LEU A 527 8.57 -23.54 -11.76
CA LEU A 527 8.35 -25.01 -11.70
C LEU A 527 6.98 -25.45 -12.24
N GLN A 528 6.22 -24.55 -12.86
CA GLN A 528 4.85 -24.80 -13.31
C GLN A 528 4.72 -25.93 -14.35
N ASP A 529 5.76 -26.15 -15.17
CA ASP A 529 5.82 -27.25 -16.13
C ASP A 529 6.46 -28.54 -15.57
N SER A 530 7.20 -28.49 -14.45
CA SER A 530 7.93 -29.64 -13.90
C SER A 530 7.34 -30.25 -12.61
N GLY A 531 6.56 -29.50 -11.84
CA GLY A 531 5.97 -29.96 -10.58
C GLY A 531 4.47 -29.74 -10.42
N HIS A 532 3.94 -30.25 -9.31
CA HIS A 532 2.55 -30.15 -8.85
C HIS A 532 2.52 -29.68 -7.38
N ILE A 533 1.35 -29.30 -6.88
CA ILE A 533 1.18 -28.94 -5.46
C ILE A 533 1.14 -30.21 -4.60
N LEU A 534 1.80 -30.19 -3.44
CA LEU A 534 1.77 -31.34 -2.53
C LEU A 534 0.40 -31.50 -1.87
N GLU A 535 -0.13 -32.73 -1.93
CA GLU A 535 -1.41 -33.13 -1.34
C GLU A 535 -1.23 -34.35 -0.42
N GLU A 536 -1.80 -34.29 0.79
CA GLU A 536 -1.88 -35.43 1.71
C GLU A 536 -3.31 -35.65 2.21
N GLY A 537 -4.04 -36.58 1.57
CA GLY A 537 -5.39 -36.98 1.96
C GLY A 537 -6.46 -35.90 1.73
N LYS A 538 -6.60 -34.97 2.67
CA LYS A 538 -7.45 -33.77 2.57
C LYS A 538 -6.64 -32.46 2.61
N SER A 539 -5.36 -32.54 2.94
CA SER A 539 -4.45 -31.41 3.12
C SER A 539 -3.84 -30.99 1.78
N ILE A 540 -4.25 -29.85 1.23
CA ILE A 540 -3.63 -29.24 0.05
C ILE A 540 -2.67 -28.14 0.52
N TYR A 541 -1.36 -28.29 0.32
CA TYR A 541 -0.36 -27.37 0.86
C TYR A 541 -0.17 -26.11 0.00
N ASN A 542 -1.25 -25.34 -0.13
CA ASN A 542 -1.37 -24.13 -0.92
C ASN A 542 -2.24 -23.12 -0.14
N THR A 543 -1.75 -21.89 0.05
CA THR A 543 -2.53 -20.84 0.72
C THR A 543 -2.11 -19.44 0.26
N THR A 544 -3.10 -18.58 0.06
CA THR A 544 -2.91 -17.13 -0.18
C THR A 544 -3.42 -16.38 1.03
N LEU A 545 -2.54 -15.63 1.70
CA LEU A 545 -2.89 -14.80 2.84
C LEU A 545 -2.99 -13.33 2.41
N ASN A 546 -3.96 -12.60 2.93
CA ASN A 546 -4.13 -11.16 2.71
C ASN A 546 -4.16 -10.38 4.04
N MET A 547 -3.82 -9.09 3.99
CA MET A 547 -3.90 -8.16 5.12
C MET A 547 -4.04 -6.72 4.62
N SER A 548 -5.24 -6.14 4.81
CA SER A 548 -5.50 -4.71 4.58
C SER A 548 -5.69 -3.98 5.92
N ASP A 549 -4.86 -2.96 6.18
CA ASP A 549 -5.02 -2.04 7.30
C ASP A 549 -4.99 -0.58 6.82
N LEU A 550 -6.19 0.00 6.67
CA LEU A 550 -6.42 1.37 6.25
C LEU A 550 -5.81 2.40 7.21
N SER A 551 -5.64 2.06 8.49
CA SER A 551 -5.06 2.96 9.49
C SER A 551 -3.55 3.16 9.30
N THR A 552 -2.87 2.22 8.65
CA THR A 552 -1.42 2.28 8.34
C THR A 552 -1.12 2.37 6.85
N GLY A 553 -2.11 2.18 5.98
CA GLY A 553 -1.97 2.21 4.51
C GLY A 553 -1.36 0.93 3.92
N ILE A 554 -1.30 -0.15 4.71
CA ILE A 554 -0.74 -1.45 4.34
C ILE A 554 -1.80 -2.28 3.61
N ASN A 555 -1.48 -2.79 2.43
CA ASN A 555 -2.31 -3.68 1.64
C ASN A 555 -1.45 -4.83 1.08
N SER A 556 -1.21 -5.86 1.88
CA SER A 556 -0.18 -6.88 1.62
C SER A 556 -0.75 -8.28 1.43
N TYR A 557 -0.21 -9.00 0.44
CA TYR A 557 -0.45 -10.42 0.24
C TYR A 557 0.79 -11.27 0.55
N TYR A 558 0.55 -12.55 0.85
CA TYR A 558 1.57 -13.56 1.10
C TYR A 558 1.09 -14.92 0.60
N ILE A 559 1.61 -15.38 -0.54
CA ILE A 559 1.35 -16.69 -1.12
C ILE A 559 2.41 -17.68 -0.61
N LEU A 560 1.96 -18.84 -0.15
CA LEU A 560 2.79 -19.94 0.36
C LEU A 560 2.33 -21.26 -0.26
N GLN A 561 3.25 -21.98 -0.90
CA GLN A 561 2.98 -23.26 -1.58
C GLN A 561 4.09 -24.27 -1.30
N ILE A 562 3.75 -25.56 -1.21
CA ILE A 562 4.71 -26.66 -1.38
C ILE A 562 4.52 -27.24 -2.79
N ILE A 563 5.58 -27.22 -3.58
CA ILE A 563 5.64 -27.78 -4.94
C ILE A 563 6.49 -29.05 -4.87
N GLN A 564 5.96 -30.21 -5.27
CA GLN A 564 6.73 -31.43 -5.47
C GLN A 564 7.02 -31.61 -6.97
N GLU A 565 8.22 -32.05 -7.35
CA GLU A 565 8.52 -32.30 -8.77
C GLU A 565 7.84 -33.60 -9.27
N ASP A 566 7.34 -33.61 -10.52
CA ASP A 566 6.66 -34.76 -11.14
C ASP A 566 7.59 -35.96 -11.38
N LYS A 567 8.91 -35.73 -11.40
CA LYS A 567 9.94 -36.73 -11.76
C LYS A 567 10.96 -37.00 -10.64
N GLY A 568 10.88 -36.24 -9.54
CA GLY A 568 11.81 -36.30 -8.42
C GLY A 568 11.11 -36.58 -7.09
N SER A 569 11.91 -36.77 -6.04
CA SER A 569 11.44 -36.80 -4.65
C SER A 569 11.28 -35.40 -4.04
N ASP A 570 11.77 -34.39 -4.74
CA ASP A 570 12.25 -33.17 -4.10
C ASP A 570 11.13 -32.12 -3.99
N CYS A 571 11.09 -31.45 -2.84
CA CYS A 571 10.00 -30.59 -2.43
C CYS A 571 10.48 -29.15 -2.24
N TYR A 572 9.79 -28.22 -2.86
CA TYR A 572 10.13 -26.80 -2.87
C TYR A 572 9.10 -25.97 -2.09
N VAL A 573 9.55 -25.27 -1.05
CA VAL A 573 8.73 -24.30 -0.31
C VAL A 573 8.80 -22.95 -1.03
N PHE A 574 7.78 -22.66 -1.83
CA PHE A 574 7.63 -21.41 -2.56
C PHE A 574 6.92 -20.34 -1.72
N ARG A 575 7.46 -19.12 -1.72
CA ARG A 575 6.81 -17.92 -1.20
C ARG A 575 6.86 -16.78 -2.20
N LYS A 576 5.75 -16.06 -2.35
CA LYS A 576 5.68 -14.73 -3.00
C LYS A 576 4.96 -13.78 -2.05
N TRP A 577 5.49 -12.59 -1.84
CA TRP A 577 4.83 -11.57 -1.01
C TRP A 577 4.99 -10.19 -1.63
N GLY A 578 4.01 -9.31 -1.44
CA GLY A 578 4.05 -7.98 -2.01
C GLY A 578 2.89 -7.08 -1.59
N ARG A 579 2.85 -5.87 -2.14
CA ARG A 579 1.68 -4.98 -2.05
C ARG A 579 0.70 -5.36 -3.18
N VAL A 580 -0.58 -5.57 -2.83
CA VAL A 580 -1.62 -5.91 -3.83
C VAL A 580 -1.70 -4.82 -4.90
N GLY A 581 -1.60 -5.22 -6.17
CA GLY A 581 -1.60 -4.36 -7.34
C GLY A 581 -0.27 -3.69 -7.65
N ASN A 582 0.87 -4.14 -7.11
CA ASN A 582 2.17 -3.49 -7.35
C ASN A 582 3.39 -4.41 -7.21
N ASP A 583 3.73 -5.10 -8.31
CA ASP A 583 4.89 -6.00 -8.43
C ASP A 583 6.26 -5.37 -8.08
N LYS A 584 6.36 -4.03 -7.96
CA LYS A 584 7.60 -3.31 -7.59
C LYS A 584 7.90 -3.36 -6.09
N ILE A 585 6.95 -3.80 -5.26
CA ILE A 585 7.09 -3.87 -3.79
C ILE A 585 6.82 -5.30 -3.35
N GLY A 586 7.87 -6.07 -3.07
CA GLY A 586 7.71 -7.47 -2.68
C GLY A 586 8.99 -8.30 -2.73
N GLY A 587 8.80 -9.61 -2.86
CA GLY A 587 9.87 -10.60 -3.02
C GLY A 587 9.34 -12.00 -3.28
N ILE A 588 10.21 -12.84 -3.84
CA ILE A 588 9.99 -14.26 -4.09
C ILE A 588 11.10 -15.04 -3.38
N LYS A 589 10.79 -16.20 -2.80
CA LYS A 589 11.79 -17.13 -2.25
C LYS A 589 11.33 -18.59 -2.35
N LEU A 590 12.00 -19.32 -3.24
CA LEU A 590 11.96 -20.77 -3.37
C LEU A 590 13.06 -21.38 -2.47
N GLU A 591 12.78 -22.45 -1.73
CA GLU A 591 13.77 -23.25 -0.99
C GLU A 591 13.50 -24.74 -1.20
N GLU A 592 14.55 -25.51 -1.52
CA GLU A 592 14.52 -26.97 -1.69
C GLU A 592 14.72 -27.67 -0.34
N MET A 593 13.88 -28.64 -0.03
CA MET A 593 13.87 -29.36 1.26
C MET A 593 13.35 -30.79 1.09
N SER A 594 13.55 -31.66 2.10
CA SER A 594 12.83 -32.94 2.15
C SER A 594 11.33 -32.71 2.33
N LYS A 595 10.49 -33.65 1.89
CA LYS A 595 9.03 -33.56 2.04
C LYS A 595 8.59 -33.32 3.49
N SER A 596 9.23 -33.98 4.46
CA SER A 596 8.91 -33.81 5.89
C SER A 596 9.27 -32.40 6.38
N ASP A 597 10.47 -31.92 6.03
CA ASP A 597 10.93 -30.60 6.45
C ASP A 597 10.13 -29.48 5.78
N ALA A 598 9.72 -29.67 4.52
CA ALA A 598 8.86 -28.75 3.78
C ALA A 598 7.48 -28.58 4.45
N ILE A 599 6.85 -29.68 4.92
CA ILE A 599 5.59 -29.62 5.68
C ILE A 599 5.80 -28.91 7.02
N CYS A 600 6.88 -29.23 7.74
CA CYS A 600 7.22 -28.57 9.01
C CYS A 600 7.46 -27.06 8.84
N GLU A 601 8.27 -26.64 7.86
CA GLU A 601 8.50 -25.23 7.56
C GLU A 601 7.24 -24.52 7.06
N PHE A 602 6.41 -25.16 6.23
CA PHE A 602 5.13 -24.61 5.79
C PHE A 602 4.20 -24.33 6.98
N LYS A 603 4.01 -25.31 7.88
CA LYS A 603 3.19 -25.13 9.10
C LYS A 603 3.79 -24.06 10.02
N ARG A 604 5.12 -24.02 10.18
CA ARG A 604 5.82 -22.98 10.97
C ARG A 604 5.63 -21.59 10.38
N LEU A 605 5.79 -21.43 9.07
CA LEU A 605 5.60 -20.17 8.34
C LEU A 605 4.14 -19.71 8.39
N PHE A 606 3.19 -20.63 8.23
CA PHE A 606 1.76 -20.34 8.37
C PHE A 606 1.45 -19.80 9.78
N TYR A 607 1.85 -20.51 10.83
CA TYR A 607 1.67 -20.07 12.21
C TYR A 607 2.38 -18.74 12.52
N GLU A 608 3.55 -18.49 11.91
CA GLU A 608 4.25 -17.20 12.00
C GLU A 608 3.39 -16.07 11.40
N LYS A 609 2.77 -16.26 10.22
CA LYS A 609 2.02 -15.21 9.50
C LYS A 609 0.57 -15.03 9.94
N THR A 610 -0.14 -16.10 10.30
CA THR A 610 -1.57 -16.08 10.68
C THR A 610 -1.78 -16.09 12.19
N GLY A 611 -0.86 -16.70 12.96
CA GLY A 611 -1.02 -16.95 14.39
C GLY A 611 -1.89 -18.17 14.73
N ASN A 612 -2.35 -18.93 13.73
CA ASN A 612 -3.20 -20.10 13.89
C ASN A 612 -2.47 -21.38 13.43
N PRO A 613 -2.75 -22.55 14.02
CA PRO A 613 -2.27 -23.82 13.49
C PRO A 613 -2.90 -24.10 12.12
N TRP A 614 -2.23 -24.91 11.30
CA TRP A 614 -2.71 -25.25 9.95
C TRP A 614 -4.00 -26.11 10.02
N GLU A 615 -4.09 -26.94 11.04
CA GLU A 615 -5.21 -27.85 11.29
C GLU A 615 -6.54 -27.08 11.52
N ALA A 616 -6.47 -25.84 12.06
CA ALA A 616 -7.63 -24.97 12.21
C ALA A 616 -8.07 -24.31 10.88
N TRP A 617 -7.16 -24.19 9.91
CA TRP A 617 -7.52 -23.78 8.55
C TRP A 617 -8.25 -24.91 7.82
N GLU A 618 -7.77 -26.15 7.93
CA GLU A 618 -8.39 -27.34 7.34
C GLU A 618 -9.80 -27.60 7.90
N GLN A 619 -10.01 -27.33 9.20
CA GLN A 619 -11.32 -27.41 9.87
C GLN A 619 -12.20 -26.17 9.61
N LYS A 620 -11.68 -25.14 8.92
CA LYS A 620 -12.28 -23.81 8.70
C LYS A 620 -12.69 -23.05 9.97
N THR A 621 -12.15 -23.45 11.14
CA THR A 621 -12.34 -22.83 12.47
C THR A 621 -11.35 -21.70 12.74
N ILE A 622 -10.83 -21.03 11.70
CA ILE A 622 -9.76 -20.05 11.84
C ILE A 622 -10.26 -18.68 12.29
N GLU A 623 -9.65 -18.15 13.35
CA GLU A 623 -9.92 -16.80 13.85
C GLU A 623 -8.84 -15.82 13.38
N LYS A 624 -9.25 -14.58 13.08
CA LYS A 624 -8.31 -13.52 12.73
C LYS A 624 -7.45 -13.19 13.96
N GLN A 625 -6.14 -13.00 13.78
CA GLN A 625 -5.26 -12.53 14.87
C GLN A 625 -4.86 -11.06 14.66
N PRO A 626 -4.80 -10.23 15.73
CA PRO A 626 -4.46 -8.81 15.64
C PRO A 626 -3.12 -8.55 14.94
N GLY A 627 -3.13 -7.72 13.91
CA GLY A 627 -1.91 -7.35 13.15
C GLY A 627 -1.25 -8.48 12.35
N ARG A 628 -1.91 -9.64 12.21
CA ARG A 628 -1.48 -10.78 11.39
C ARG A 628 -2.30 -10.91 10.09
N PHE A 629 -1.82 -11.73 9.17
CA PHE A 629 -2.51 -12.03 7.91
C PHE A 629 -3.73 -12.95 8.12
N PHE A 630 -4.67 -12.93 7.17
CA PHE A 630 -5.81 -13.84 7.10
C PHE A 630 -5.72 -14.71 5.83
N PRO A 631 -5.85 -16.05 5.91
CA PRO A 631 -5.91 -16.91 4.72
C PRO A 631 -7.23 -16.76 3.97
N LEU A 632 -7.14 -16.76 2.64
CA LEU A 632 -8.28 -16.73 1.73
C LEU A 632 -8.58 -18.13 1.19
N ASP A 633 -9.86 -18.48 1.19
CA ASP A 633 -10.37 -19.74 0.65
C ASP A 633 -10.47 -19.59 -0.87
N ILE A 634 -9.51 -20.18 -1.60
CA ILE A 634 -9.34 -20.03 -3.06
C ILE A 634 -9.53 -21.43 -3.68
N ASP A 635 -10.64 -21.61 -4.40
CA ASP A 635 -11.05 -22.87 -5.01
C ASP A 635 -10.44 -22.99 -6.43
N TYR A 636 -9.21 -23.52 -6.47
CA TYR A 636 -8.49 -23.84 -7.71
C TYR A 636 -9.19 -24.89 -8.59
N GLY A 637 -10.34 -25.44 -8.17
CA GLY A 637 -11.43 -25.73 -9.10
C GLY A 637 -11.44 -27.10 -9.75
N VAL A 638 -10.51 -27.98 -9.41
CA VAL A 638 -10.24 -29.22 -10.13
C VAL A 638 -11.23 -30.33 -9.76
N ASN A 639 -12.14 -30.62 -10.68
CA ASN A 639 -12.81 -31.92 -10.72
C ASN A 639 -11.92 -32.97 -11.40
N LYS A 640 -12.15 -34.26 -11.11
CA LYS A 640 -11.30 -35.38 -11.56
C LYS A 640 -11.12 -35.41 -13.09
N GLN A 641 -9.93 -35.86 -13.49
CA GLN A 641 -9.47 -36.10 -14.87
C GLN A 641 -10.60 -36.49 -15.85
N VAL A 642 -10.88 -35.60 -16.81
CA VAL A 642 -11.59 -35.95 -18.05
C VAL A 642 -10.54 -36.14 -19.15
N SER A 643 -10.75 -37.14 -20.00
CA SER A 643 -9.80 -37.51 -21.06
C SER A 643 -9.75 -36.47 -22.18
N LYS A 644 -8.56 -35.96 -22.51
CA LYS A 644 -8.36 -35.03 -23.62
C LYS A 644 -8.90 -35.60 -24.94
N LYS A 645 -9.84 -34.87 -25.56
CA LYS A 645 -10.25 -35.08 -26.95
C LYS A 645 -10.10 -33.75 -27.68
N LYS A 646 -9.11 -33.65 -28.57
CA LYS A 646 -9.07 -32.56 -29.54
C LYS A 646 -10.26 -32.69 -30.48
N THR A 647 -11.20 -31.76 -30.43
CA THR A 647 -12.26 -31.57 -31.42
C THR A 647 -12.04 -30.27 -32.17
N ASN A 648 -12.32 -30.28 -33.48
CA ASN A 648 -12.26 -29.05 -34.27
C ASN A 648 -13.57 -28.28 -34.11
N ASP A 649 -13.48 -26.96 -34.01
CA ASP A 649 -14.61 -26.02 -33.88
C ASP A 649 -15.56 -26.01 -35.11
N ALA A 650 -15.23 -26.77 -36.17
CA ALA A 650 -15.94 -26.81 -37.45
C ALA A 650 -17.13 -27.79 -37.49
N ASP A 651 -17.22 -28.72 -36.53
CA ASP A 651 -18.20 -29.83 -36.54
C ASP A 651 -19.41 -29.59 -35.60
N SER A 652 -19.60 -28.37 -35.08
CA SER A 652 -20.72 -28.00 -34.19
C SER A 652 -22.07 -28.14 -34.90
N LYS A 653 -23.07 -28.66 -34.17
CA LYS A 653 -24.44 -28.86 -34.71
C LYS A 653 -25.39 -27.68 -34.44
N LEU A 654 -24.90 -26.62 -33.81
CA LEU A 654 -25.73 -25.49 -33.38
C LEU A 654 -25.95 -24.48 -34.53
N PRO A 655 -27.07 -23.73 -34.57
CA PRO A 655 -27.27 -22.65 -35.53
C PRO A 655 -26.17 -21.57 -35.45
N PRO A 656 -25.75 -20.95 -36.57
CA PRO A 656 -24.66 -19.97 -36.55
C PRO A 656 -24.84 -18.79 -35.57
N PRO A 657 -26.04 -18.18 -35.39
CA PRO A 657 -26.24 -17.14 -34.37
C PRO A 657 -26.03 -17.64 -32.93
N LEU A 658 -26.36 -18.92 -32.67
CA LEU A 658 -26.14 -19.55 -31.37
C LEU A 658 -24.65 -19.85 -31.13
N ILE A 659 -23.90 -20.23 -32.17
CA ILE A 659 -22.44 -20.38 -32.10
C ILE A 659 -21.78 -19.04 -31.78
N GLU A 660 -22.22 -17.93 -32.38
CA GLU A 660 -21.72 -16.59 -32.04
C GLU A 660 -22.05 -16.21 -30.58
N LEU A 661 -23.30 -16.43 -30.14
CA LEU A 661 -23.73 -16.20 -28.77
C LEU A 661 -22.90 -16.99 -27.75
N MET A 662 -22.64 -18.29 -28.00
CA MET A 662 -21.79 -19.11 -27.12
C MET A 662 -20.35 -18.59 -27.09
N LYS A 663 -19.77 -18.24 -28.26
CA LYS A 663 -18.43 -17.63 -28.34
C LYS A 663 -18.33 -16.31 -27.59
N MET A 664 -19.43 -15.54 -27.50
CA MET A 664 -19.52 -14.31 -26.71
C MET A 664 -19.65 -14.59 -25.21
N LEU A 665 -20.56 -15.49 -24.81
CA LEU A 665 -20.83 -15.83 -23.40
C LEU A 665 -19.65 -16.51 -22.68
N PHE A 666 -18.85 -17.29 -23.41
CA PHE A 666 -17.71 -18.04 -22.87
C PHE A 666 -16.35 -17.35 -23.15
N ASN A 667 -16.34 -16.12 -23.67
CA ASN A 667 -15.09 -15.40 -23.96
C ASN A 667 -14.35 -15.00 -22.66
N VAL A 668 -13.19 -15.61 -22.41
CA VAL A 668 -12.41 -15.39 -21.18
C VAL A 668 -11.88 -13.95 -21.07
N GLU A 669 -11.53 -13.27 -22.16
CA GLU A 669 -11.08 -11.87 -22.11
C GLU A 669 -12.16 -10.91 -21.60
N THR A 670 -13.45 -11.17 -21.85
CA THR A 670 -14.55 -10.32 -21.32
C THR A 670 -14.65 -10.41 -19.78
N TYR A 671 -14.56 -11.61 -19.21
CA TYR A 671 -14.50 -11.80 -17.75
C TYR A 671 -13.26 -11.13 -17.15
N ARG A 672 -12.11 -11.21 -17.83
CA ARG A 672 -10.88 -10.51 -17.41
C ARG A 672 -11.07 -8.99 -17.42
N ALA A 673 -11.67 -8.42 -18.47
CA ALA A 673 -11.92 -6.99 -18.56
C ALA A 673 -12.88 -6.49 -17.46
N ALA A 674 -13.97 -7.22 -17.20
CA ALA A 674 -14.92 -6.90 -16.13
C ALA A 674 -14.28 -6.96 -14.74
N MET A 675 -13.36 -7.89 -14.48
CA MET A 675 -12.60 -7.96 -13.23
C MET A 675 -11.64 -6.78 -13.05
N MET A 676 -11.01 -6.30 -14.12
CA MET A 676 -10.14 -5.11 -14.09
C MET A 676 -10.94 -3.83 -13.81
N GLU A 677 -12.20 -3.72 -14.28
CA GLU A 677 -13.10 -2.61 -13.96
C GLU A 677 -13.35 -2.47 -12.45
N PHE A 678 -13.31 -3.58 -11.71
CA PHE A 678 -13.57 -3.64 -10.27
C PHE A 678 -12.33 -3.41 -9.37
N ASP A 679 -11.20 -2.91 -9.90
CA ASP A 679 -9.92 -2.77 -9.17
C ASP A 679 -9.37 -4.11 -8.62
N ILE A 680 -9.62 -5.24 -9.31
CA ILE A 680 -9.18 -6.59 -8.90
C ILE A 680 -8.06 -7.09 -9.84
N ASN A 681 -6.85 -7.25 -9.29
CA ASN A 681 -5.69 -7.68 -10.07
C ASN A 681 -5.60 -9.21 -10.22
N MET A 682 -5.74 -9.70 -11.45
CA MET A 682 -5.66 -11.14 -11.77
C MET A 682 -4.23 -11.69 -11.93
N SER A 683 -3.19 -10.85 -12.07
CA SER A 683 -1.81 -11.35 -12.22
C SER A 683 -1.21 -11.84 -10.89
N GLU A 684 -1.63 -11.23 -9.78
CA GLU A 684 -1.24 -11.62 -8.42
C GLU A 684 -2.28 -12.53 -7.76
N MET A 685 -3.52 -12.49 -8.23
CA MET A 685 -4.61 -13.36 -7.80
C MET A 685 -5.24 -14.06 -9.03
N PRO A 686 -4.58 -15.08 -9.59
CA PRO A 686 -5.16 -15.91 -10.65
C PRO A 686 -6.53 -16.44 -10.19
N LEU A 687 -7.55 -16.32 -11.05
CA LEU A 687 -8.96 -16.55 -10.70
C LEU A 687 -9.35 -18.04 -10.56
N GLY A 688 -8.62 -18.76 -9.72
CA GLY A 688 -9.08 -19.98 -9.05
C GLY A 688 -10.11 -19.65 -7.96
N LYS A 689 -11.22 -18.99 -8.35
CA LYS A 689 -12.47 -18.86 -7.58
C LYS A 689 -12.30 -18.37 -6.12
N LEU A 690 -12.49 -17.07 -5.88
CA LEU A 690 -12.80 -16.55 -4.54
C LEU A 690 -14.00 -17.35 -4.00
N SER A 691 -13.83 -18.13 -2.94
CA SER A 691 -14.90 -19.05 -2.54
C SER A 691 -16.19 -18.30 -2.17
N LYS A 692 -17.33 -18.98 -2.34
CA LYS A 692 -18.63 -18.47 -1.90
C LYS A 692 -18.58 -17.98 -0.44
N SER A 693 -17.77 -18.60 0.44
CA SER A 693 -17.60 -18.17 1.83
C SER A 693 -16.88 -16.83 1.99
N ASN A 694 -15.95 -16.47 1.10
CA ASN A 694 -15.28 -15.16 1.15
C ASN A 694 -16.24 -14.06 0.67
N ILE A 695 -16.99 -14.32 -0.40
CA ILE A 695 -18.04 -13.41 -0.90
C ILE A 695 -19.12 -13.22 0.18
N GLN A 696 -19.51 -14.29 0.88
CA GLN A 696 -20.47 -14.25 1.98
C GLN A 696 -20.01 -13.34 3.13
N ARG A 697 -18.75 -13.49 3.57
CA ARG A 697 -18.11 -12.64 4.58
C ARG A 697 -17.89 -11.19 4.11
N GLY A 698 -17.79 -10.98 2.80
CA GLY A 698 -17.82 -9.66 2.17
C GLY A 698 -19.18 -8.98 2.32
N PHE A 699 -20.27 -9.70 2.04
CA PHE A 699 -21.64 -9.18 2.24
C PHE A 699 -21.94 -8.89 3.71
N GLU A 700 -21.51 -9.75 4.65
CA GLU A 700 -21.60 -9.49 6.09
C GLU A 700 -20.93 -8.16 6.47
N ALA A 701 -19.70 -7.91 5.99
CA ALA A 701 -18.96 -6.69 6.27
C ALA A 701 -19.62 -5.43 5.66
N LEU A 702 -20.22 -5.53 4.47
CA LEU A 702 -21.02 -4.43 3.91
C LEU A 702 -22.31 -4.20 4.72
N THR A 703 -22.98 -5.24 5.19
CA THR A 703 -24.16 -5.10 6.07
C THR A 703 -23.80 -4.47 7.42
N GLU A 704 -22.61 -4.77 7.96
CA GLU A 704 -22.04 -4.09 9.13
C GLU A 704 -21.80 -2.58 8.86
N ILE A 705 -21.14 -2.23 7.75
CA ILE A 705 -20.95 -0.83 7.31
C ILE A 705 -22.30 -0.12 7.12
N GLN A 706 -23.29 -0.78 6.52
CA GLN A 706 -24.62 -0.22 6.29
C GLN A 706 -25.30 0.18 7.62
N ASN A 707 -25.22 -0.69 8.62
CA ASN A 707 -25.79 -0.44 9.94
C ASN A 707 -25.03 0.69 10.66
N LEU A 708 -23.71 0.73 10.56
CA LEU A 708 -22.89 1.83 11.09
C LEU A 708 -23.22 3.18 10.43
N LEU A 709 -23.40 3.21 9.10
CA LEU A 709 -23.79 4.41 8.36
C LEU A 709 -25.17 4.92 8.81
N LYS A 710 -26.19 4.05 8.81
CA LYS A 710 -27.57 4.37 9.21
C LYS A 710 -27.72 4.78 10.68
N ASN A 711 -26.96 4.16 11.59
CA ASN A 711 -27.06 4.46 13.02
C ASN A 711 -26.39 5.80 13.35
N GLY A 712 -27.21 6.78 13.75
CA GLY A 712 -26.76 8.15 14.02
C GLY A 712 -26.17 8.42 15.40
N ASN A 713 -26.01 7.41 16.26
CA ASN A 713 -25.78 7.58 17.70
C ASN A 713 -24.60 6.84 18.38
N PRO A 714 -23.50 6.44 17.71
CA PRO A 714 -22.19 6.36 18.36
C PRO A 714 -21.52 7.75 18.40
N ASP A 715 -20.62 7.97 19.36
CA ASP A 715 -19.66 9.09 19.32
C ASP A 715 -18.94 9.11 17.95
N PRO A 716 -18.77 10.28 17.29
CA PRO A 716 -18.15 10.35 15.96
C PRO A 716 -16.78 9.66 15.86
N SER A 717 -15.98 9.69 16.92
CA SER A 717 -14.67 9.02 16.99
C SER A 717 -14.80 7.49 17.02
N VAL A 718 -15.84 6.97 17.69
CA VAL A 718 -16.14 5.53 17.77
C VAL A 718 -16.77 5.05 16.46
N LYS A 719 -17.71 5.83 15.88
CA LYS A 719 -18.33 5.53 14.57
C LYS A 719 -17.28 5.40 13.47
N GLU A 720 -16.36 6.36 13.37
CA GLU A 720 -15.27 6.32 12.39
C GLU A 720 -14.35 5.10 12.62
N SER A 721 -14.02 4.77 13.87
CA SER A 721 -13.13 3.63 14.16
C SER A 721 -13.78 2.26 13.85
N LEU A 722 -15.08 2.09 14.14
CA LEU A 722 -15.85 0.91 13.74
C LEU A 722 -16.00 0.80 12.22
N LEU A 723 -16.20 1.92 11.52
CA LEU A 723 -16.33 1.94 10.06
C LEU A 723 -15.00 1.64 9.36
N ILE A 724 -13.86 2.11 9.91
CA ILE A 724 -12.52 1.65 9.53
C ILE A 724 -12.38 0.13 9.77
N ASN A 725 -12.95 -0.41 10.84
CA ASN A 725 -12.86 -1.84 11.18
C ASN A 725 -13.58 -2.74 10.18
N ALA A 726 -14.84 -2.44 9.89
CA ALA A 726 -15.61 -3.18 8.88
C ALA A 726 -15.05 -2.98 7.46
N SER A 727 -14.46 -1.80 7.16
CA SER A 727 -13.71 -1.58 5.91
C SER A 727 -12.43 -2.43 5.83
N ASN A 728 -11.64 -2.52 6.90
CA ASN A 728 -10.46 -3.41 6.98
C ASN A 728 -10.86 -4.89 6.78
N ARG A 729 -11.98 -5.33 7.39
CA ARG A 729 -12.56 -6.66 7.20
C ARG A 729 -12.92 -6.89 5.72
N PHE A 730 -13.66 -5.98 5.09
CA PHE A 730 -14.05 -6.07 3.68
C PHE A 730 -12.82 -6.20 2.75
N PHE A 731 -11.87 -5.26 2.80
CA PHE A 731 -10.69 -5.29 1.93
C PHE A 731 -9.67 -6.38 2.27
N THR A 732 -9.78 -7.03 3.44
CA THR A 732 -9.02 -8.24 3.73
C THR A 732 -9.67 -9.48 3.11
N MET A 733 -11.01 -9.60 3.13
CA MET A 733 -11.75 -10.71 2.50
C MET A 733 -11.77 -10.63 0.96
N ILE A 734 -11.84 -9.40 0.42
CA ILE A 734 -11.94 -9.09 -1.01
C ILE A 734 -10.75 -8.17 -1.36
N PRO A 735 -9.60 -8.73 -1.79
CA PRO A 735 -8.42 -7.93 -2.11
C PRO A 735 -8.68 -7.01 -3.30
N SER A 736 -8.37 -5.73 -3.14
CA SER A 736 -8.45 -4.71 -4.19
C SER A 736 -7.13 -3.94 -4.25
N ILE A 737 -6.80 -3.38 -5.43
CA ILE A 737 -5.62 -2.54 -5.65
C ILE A 737 -5.67 -1.27 -4.78
N HIS A 738 -6.87 -0.71 -4.61
CA HIS A 738 -7.09 0.63 -4.04
C HIS A 738 -8.00 0.63 -2.80
N PRO A 739 -7.62 0.01 -1.67
CA PRO A 739 -8.46 0.01 -0.46
C PRO A 739 -8.58 1.41 0.16
N HIS A 740 -9.78 1.73 0.61
CA HIS A 740 -10.17 3.02 1.21
C HIS A 740 -11.23 2.82 2.30
N ILE A 741 -11.61 3.88 2.99
CA ILE A 741 -12.63 3.84 4.05
C ILE A 741 -14.00 4.07 3.37
N ILE A 742 -14.92 3.10 3.46
CA ILE A 742 -16.22 3.12 2.76
C ILE A 742 -17.19 4.03 3.54
N ARG A 743 -17.10 5.35 3.30
CA ARG A 743 -17.95 6.36 3.97
C ARG A 743 -19.17 6.79 3.15
N ASP A 744 -19.05 6.80 1.83
CA ASP A 744 -20.05 7.39 0.93
C ASP A 744 -21.08 6.33 0.48
N GLU A 745 -22.37 6.68 0.44
CA GLU A 745 -23.41 5.74 0.03
C GLU A 745 -23.24 5.22 -1.40
N ASP A 746 -22.62 6.00 -2.29
CA ASP A 746 -22.51 5.64 -3.70
C ASP A 746 -21.29 4.74 -3.98
N ASP A 747 -20.19 4.91 -3.23
CA ASP A 747 -19.13 3.89 -3.17
C ASP A 747 -19.66 2.60 -2.54
N PHE A 748 -20.43 2.71 -1.45
CA PHE A 748 -21.10 1.56 -0.84
C PHE A 748 -21.96 0.79 -1.85
N LYS A 749 -22.85 1.47 -2.59
CA LYS A 749 -23.66 0.86 -3.67
C LYS A 749 -22.78 0.24 -4.78
N SER A 750 -21.62 0.84 -5.08
CA SER A 750 -20.63 0.30 -6.01
C SER A 750 -20.02 -1.01 -5.51
N LYS A 751 -19.63 -1.10 -4.22
CA LYS A 751 -19.09 -2.34 -3.63
C LYS A 751 -20.13 -3.45 -3.51
N VAL A 752 -21.41 -3.12 -3.30
CA VAL A 752 -22.51 -4.11 -3.36
C VAL A 752 -22.62 -4.71 -4.77
N LYS A 753 -22.72 -3.87 -5.80
CA LYS A 753 -22.78 -4.31 -7.22
C LYS A 753 -21.55 -5.11 -7.65
N MET A 754 -20.38 -4.77 -7.12
CA MET A 754 -19.14 -5.53 -7.29
C MET A 754 -19.28 -6.95 -6.71
N LEU A 755 -19.78 -7.13 -5.48
CA LEU A 755 -20.00 -8.46 -4.91
C LEU A 755 -21.06 -9.28 -5.67
N GLU A 756 -22.13 -8.65 -6.16
CA GLU A 756 -23.14 -9.30 -7.00
C GLU A 756 -22.52 -9.83 -8.30
N ALA A 757 -21.79 -8.98 -9.03
CA ALA A 757 -21.09 -9.39 -10.24
C ALA A 757 -20.00 -10.45 -9.97
N LEU A 758 -19.27 -10.35 -8.86
CA LEU A 758 -18.32 -11.39 -8.44
C LEU A 758 -19.01 -12.72 -8.16
N GLN A 759 -20.21 -12.74 -7.56
CA GLN A 759 -20.98 -13.96 -7.31
C GLN A 759 -21.50 -14.61 -8.62
N ASP A 760 -21.93 -13.80 -9.58
CA ASP A 760 -22.30 -14.31 -10.92
C ASP A 760 -21.08 -14.84 -11.68
N ILE A 761 -19.93 -14.15 -11.62
CA ILE A 761 -18.69 -14.58 -12.29
C ILE A 761 -18.05 -15.80 -11.59
N GLU A 762 -18.18 -15.95 -10.27
CA GLU A 762 -17.76 -17.17 -9.54
C GLU A 762 -18.48 -18.39 -10.10
N ILE A 763 -19.79 -18.28 -10.35
CA ILE A 763 -20.61 -19.34 -10.93
C ILE A 763 -20.30 -19.55 -12.41
N ALA A 764 -20.15 -18.47 -13.19
CA ALA A 764 -19.71 -18.58 -14.58
C ALA A 764 -18.34 -19.30 -14.67
N SER A 765 -17.39 -19.00 -13.78
CA SER A 765 -16.06 -19.65 -13.77
C SER A 765 -16.13 -21.16 -13.54
N ARG A 766 -17.12 -21.64 -12.78
CA ARG A 766 -17.37 -23.09 -12.56
C ARG A 766 -17.92 -23.80 -13.81
N LEU A 767 -18.60 -23.07 -14.70
CA LEU A 767 -19.25 -23.59 -15.91
C LEU A 767 -18.35 -23.42 -17.15
N VAL A 768 -17.80 -22.23 -17.34
CA VAL A 768 -16.83 -21.89 -18.39
C VAL A 768 -15.56 -22.74 -18.25
N GLY A 769 -15.07 -22.95 -17.02
CA GLY A 769 -13.88 -23.76 -16.75
C GLY A 769 -12.62 -23.13 -17.35
N PHE A 770 -12.07 -22.10 -16.69
CA PHE A 770 -10.89 -21.34 -17.14
C PHE A 770 -9.56 -22.13 -17.20
N ASP A 771 -9.58 -23.43 -16.95
CA ASP A 771 -8.42 -24.31 -16.96
C ASP A 771 -8.00 -24.67 -18.39
N ALA A 772 -6.72 -24.52 -18.73
CA ALA A 772 -6.20 -24.77 -20.09
C ALA A 772 -6.12 -26.26 -20.51
N ASN A 773 -7.07 -27.08 -20.06
CA ASN A 773 -7.28 -28.48 -20.42
C ASN A 773 -8.75 -28.82 -20.72
N SER A 774 -9.68 -27.88 -20.61
CA SER A 774 -11.04 -28.02 -21.16
C SER A 774 -10.99 -27.88 -22.68
N ASP A 775 -10.66 -28.98 -23.38
CA ASP A 775 -11.01 -29.16 -24.81
C ASP A 775 -12.55 -29.33 -24.96
N ASP A 776 -13.35 -28.54 -24.22
CA ASP A 776 -14.81 -28.62 -24.18
C ASP A 776 -15.39 -27.95 -25.42
N SER A 777 -16.14 -28.70 -26.24
CA SER A 777 -16.73 -28.12 -27.45
C SER A 777 -17.79 -27.06 -27.13
N ILE A 778 -18.14 -26.24 -28.12
CA ILE A 778 -19.22 -25.27 -28.02
C ILE A 778 -20.55 -25.99 -27.66
N ASP A 779 -20.78 -27.16 -28.25
CA ASP A 779 -21.93 -28.02 -27.97
C ASP A 779 -21.92 -28.56 -26.52
N ASP A 780 -20.75 -28.78 -25.91
CA ASP A 780 -20.64 -29.18 -24.50
C ASP A 780 -20.85 -28.00 -23.55
N ASN A 781 -20.31 -26.82 -23.89
CA ASN A 781 -20.58 -25.58 -23.17
C ASN A 781 -22.06 -25.17 -23.23
N TYR A 782 -22.75 -25.46 -24.35
CA TYR A 782 -24.21 -25.33 -24.46
C TYR A 782 -24.96 -26.23 -23.46
N LYS A 783 -24.62 -27.53 -23.41
CA LYS A 783 -25.26 -28.49 -22.48
C LYS A 783 -25.15 -28.05 -21.01
N LYS A 784 -24.01 -27.47 -20.60
CA LYS A 784 -23.79 -26.94 -19.24
C LYS A 784 -24.78 -25.84 -18.84
N LEU A 785 -25.48 -25.20 -19.79
CA LEU A 785 -26.45 -24.15 -19.49
C LEU A 785 -27.84 -24.69 -19.10
N HIS A 786 -28.17 -25.97 -19.32
CA HIS A 786 -29.48 -26.55 -18.98
C HIS A 786 -30.69 -25.71 -19.46
N CYS A 787 -30.54 -25.11 -20.64
CA CYS A 787 -31.48 -24.16 -21.23
C CYS A 787 -31.47 -24.36 -22.74
N ASP A 788 -32.64 -24.58 -23.34
CA ASP A 788 -32.74 -24.62 -24.79
C ASP A 788 -32.90 -23.19 -25.34
N ILE A 789 -32.13 -22.88 -26.38
CA ILE A 789 -31.94 -21.52 -26.92
C ILE A 789 -32.09 -21.59 -28.45
N SER A 790 -33.31 -21.33 -28.94
CA SER A 790 -33.62 -21.38 -30.37
C SER A 790 -33.65 -19.96 -30.98
N PRO A 791 -32.85 -19.64 -32.01
CA PRO A 791 -32.92 -18.35 -32.70
C PRO A 791 -34.25 -18.19 -33.45
N LEU A 792 -34.84 -17.00 -33.40
CA LEU A 792 -36.07 -16.67 -34.11
C LEU A 792 -35.76 -16.11 -35.51
N PRO A 793 -36.51 -16.50 -36.56
CA PRO A 793 -36.47 -15.81 -37.84
C PRO A 793 -36.88 -14.34 -37.69
N HIS A 794 -36.17 -13.44 -38.38
CA HIS A 794 -36.46 -12.00 -38.33
C HIS A 794 -37.85 -11.66 -38.90
N ASP A 795 -38.35 -12.50 -39.83
CA ASP A 795 -39.70 -12.41 -40.42
C ASP A 795 -40.84 -12.85 -39.46
N SER A 796 -40.53 -13.29 -38.23
CA SER A 796 -41.53 -13.85 -37.31
C SER A 796 -42.32 -12.76 -36.56
N GLU A 797 -43.62 -13.01 -36.32
CA GLU A 797 -44.50 -12.08 -35.60
C GLU A 797 -43.94 -11.71 -34.20
N ASP A 798 -43.32 -12.67 -33.53
CA ASP A 798 -42.65 -12.46 -32.24
C ASP A 798 -41.44 -11.52 -32.37
N PHE A 799 -40.61 -11.67 -33.41
CA PHE A 799 -39.47 -10.78 -33.65
C PHE A 799 -39.94 -9.36 -33.95
N CYS A 800 -40.89 -9.16 -34.88
CA CYS A 800 -41.43 -7.84 -35.20
C CYS A 800 -42.13 -7.17 -34.00
N LEU A 801 -42.81 -7.94 -33.15
CA LEU A 801 -43.40 -7.42 -31.91
C LEU A 801 -42.32 -6.96 -30.92
N ILE A 802 -41.22 -7.70 -30.80
CA ILE A 802 -40.08 -7.39 -29.92
C ILE A 802 -39.30 -6.18 -30.43
N GLU A 803 -39.04 -6.07 -31.73
CA GLU A 803 -38.43 -4.90 -32.38
C GLU A 803 -39.28 -3.63 -32.14
N LYS A 804 -40.59 -3.73 -32.37
CA LYS A 804 -41.55 -2.65 -32.07
C LYS A 804 -41.53 -2.27 -30.58
N PHE A 805 -41.45 -3.24 -29.68
CA PHE A 805 -41.37 -3.00 -28.23
C PHE A 805 -40.06 -2.30 -27.85
N LEU A 806 -38.93 -2.69 -28.46
CA LEU A 806 -37.61 -2.05 -28.30
C LEU A 806 -37.66 -0.58 -28.71
N HIS A 807 -38.09 -0.28 -29.95
CA HIS A 807 -38.08 1.08 -30.47
C HIS A 807 -39.12 2.01 -29.83
N ASN A 808 -40.34 1.53 -29.55
CA ASN A 808 -41.37 2.36 -28.91
C ASN A 808 -41.05 2.72 -27.46
N THR A 809 -40.35 1.84 -26.72
CA THR A 809 -40.15 2.02 -25.27
C THR A 809 -38.79 2.62 -24.90
N HIS A 810 -38.05 3.15 -25.87
CA HIS A 810 -36.84 3.92 -25.59
C HIS A 810 -37.17 5.24 -24.90
N ALA A 811 -36.80 5.37 -23.62
CA ALA A 811 -37.15 6.51 -22.80
C ALA A 811 -36.41 7.80 -23.21
N PRO A 812 -37.11 8.94 -23.37
CA PRO A 812 -36.55 10.16 -23.97
C PRO A 812 -35.58 10.95 -23.07
N THR A 813 -35.16 10.42 -21.92
CA THR A 813 -34.04 10.98 -21.13
C THR A 813 -32.73 10.23 -21.36
N HIS A 814 -32.74 9.08 -22.03
CA HIS A 814 -31.54 8.27 -22.30
C HIS A 814 -31.13 8.51 -23.75
N THR A 815 -30.70 9.74 -24.04
CA THR A 815 -30.45 10.24 -25.39
C THR A 815 -29.06 9.92 -25.93
N ASP A 816 -28.14 9.46 -25.08
CA ASP A 816 -26.70 9.39 -25.34
C ASP A 816 -26.30 8.18 -26.19
N TRP A 817 -27.24 7.25 -26.36
CA TRP A 817 -27.14 6.04 -27.17
C TRP A 817 -28.52 5.68 -27.75
N SER A 818 -28.52 4.96 -28.87
CA SER A 818 -29.70 4.31 -29.44
C SER A 818 -29.48 2.81 -29.54
N LEU A 819 -30.57 2.03 -29.49
CA LEU A 819 -30.55 0.57 -29.57
C LEU A 819 -30.89 0.09 -30.99
N GLU A 820 -30.18 -0.93 -31.44
CA GLU A 820 -30.43 -1.71 -32.64
C GLU A 820 -30.56 -3.19 -32.22
N LEU A 821 -31.56 -3.90 -32.77
CA LEU A 821 -31.76 -5.33 -32.52
C LEU A 821 -30.95 -6.13 -33.53
N GLU A 822 -30.08 -7.03 -33.07
CA GLU A 822 -29.34 -7.93 -33.95
C GLU A 822 -30.03 -9.29 -34.08
N GLU A 823 -30.30 -9.93 -32.95
CA GLU A 823 -30.84 -11.29 -32.89
C GLU A 823 -31.77 -11.46 -31.69
N VAL A 824 -32.77 -12.33 -31.84
CA VAL A 824 -33.65 -12.78 -30.74
C VAL A 824 -33.62 -14.30 -30.67
N PHE A 825 -33.41 -14.81 -29.46
CA PHE A 825 -33.47 -16.24 -29.17
C PHE A 825 -34.64 -16.49 -28.21
N SER A 826 -35.46 -17.50 -28.48
CA SER A 826 -36.43 -18.01 -27.51
C SER A 826 -35.72 -18.90 -26.49
N LEU A 827 -36.16 -18.84 -25.23
CA LEU A 827 -35.59 -19.57 -24.10
C LEU A 827 -36.58 -20.58 -23.50
N GLU A 828 -36.12 -21.82 -23.27
CA GLU A 828 -36.83 -22.85 -22.51
C GLU A 828 -35.86 -23.49 -21.49
N ARG A 829 -35.83 -22.96 -20.26
CA ARG A 829 -34.92 -23.45 -19.20
C ARG A 829 -35.48 -24.66 -18.46
N GLU A 830 -34.63 -25.67 -18.24
CA GLU A 830 -35.01 -26.95 -17.62
C GLU A 830 -35.68 -26.75 -16.24
N GLY A 831 -36.87 -27.32 -16.06
CA GLY A 831 -37.65 -27.20 -14.83
C GLY A 831 -38.00 -25.76 -14.44
N GLU A 832 -38.09 -24.81 -15.39
CA GLU A 832 -38.66 -23.47 -15.15
C GLU A 832 -40.18 -23.47 -15.30
N PHE A 833 -40.70 -24.06 -16.37
CA PHE A 833 -42.13 -24.08 -16.65
C PHE A 833 -42.93 -24.75 -15.52
N ASP A 834 -42.44 -25.86 -14.95
CA ASP A 834 -43.10 -26.57 -13.85
C ASP A 834 -43.20 -25.73 -12.56
N LYS A 835 -42.22 -24.85 -12.33
CA LYS A 835 -42.22 -23.91 -11.19
C LYS A 835 -43.15 -22.72 -11.46
N PHE A 836 -43.22 -22.29 -12.72
CA PHE A 836 -44.04 -21.14 -13.14
C PHE A 836 -45.53 -21.49 -13.31
N ALA A 837 -45.87 -22.68 -13.80
CA ALA A 837 -47.25 -23.06 -14.14
C ALA A 837 -48.25 -22.89 -12.97
N PRO A 838 -47.95 -23.29 -11.71
CA PRO A 838 -48.83 -23.03 -10.57
C PRO A 838 -49.09 -21.54 -10.30
N TYR A 839 -48.18 -20.64 -10.70
CA TYR A 839 -48.37 -19.20 -10.63
C TYR A 839 -49.04 -18.63 -11.89
N ARG A 840 -48.75 -19.18 -13.08
CA ARG A 840 -49.39 -18.82 -14.36
C ARG A 840 -50.92 -18.97 -14.31
N GLU A 841 -51.38 -20.04 -13.66
CA GLU A 841 -52.79 -20.38 -13.48
C GLU A 841 -53.45 -19.59 -12.34
N LYS A 842 -52.78 -19.49 -11.17
CA LYS A 842 -53.37 -18.88 -9.96
C LYS A 842 -53.27 -17.35 -9.93
N LEU A 843 -52.33 -16.75 -10.66
CA LEU A 843 -52.14 -15.30 -10.72
C LEU A 843 -52.55 -14.77 -12.09
N GLY A 844 -53.55 -13.89 -12.08
CA GLY A 844 -53.83 -13.01 -13.21
C GLY A 844 -52.74 -11.94 -13.38
N ASN A 845 -52.98 -10.98 -14.29
CA ASN A 845 -52.06 -9.87 -14.55
C ASN A 845 -50.63 -10.34 -14.89
N ARG A 846 -50.50 -11.07 -16.01
CA ARG A 846 -49.22 -11.51 -16.56
C ARG A 846 -48.72 -10.48 -17.58
N MET A 847 -47.46 -10.06 -17.44
CA MET A 847 -46.83 -9.07 -18.32
C MET A 847 -45.50 -9.58 -18.88
N LEU A 848 -45.16 -9.18 -20.10
CA LEU A 848 -43.83 -9.38 -20.69
C LEU A 848 -42.98 -8.14 -20.37
N LEU A 849 -41.89 -8.30 -19.62
CA LEU A 849 -41.11 -7.17 -19.08
C LEU A 849 -39.60 -7.33 -19.31
N TRP A 850 -38.91 -6.20 -19.39
CA TRP A 850 -37.48 -6.09 -19.64
C TRP A 850 -36.64 -6.30 -18.39
N HIS A 851 -35.65 -7.19 -18.46
CA HIS A 851 -34.53 -7.28 -17.53
C HIS A 851 -33.21 -7.13 -18.30
N GLY A 852 -32.21 -6.51 -17.68
CA GLY A 852 -30.89 -6.30 -18.27
C GLY A 852 -29.81 -6.51 -17.22
N SER A 853 -28.67 -7.06 -17.63
CA SER A 853 -27.55 -7.39 -16.74
C SER A 853 -26.24 -7.37 -17.54
N ARG A 854 -25.10 -7.46 -16.85
CA ARG A 854 -23.79 -7.54 -17.50
C ARG A 854 -23.66 -8.84 -18.29
N LEU A 855 -22.99 -8.79 -19.45
CA LEU A 855 -22.74 -9.96 -20.32
C LEU A 855 -22.20 -11.17 -19.54
N THR A 856 -21.24 -10.93 -18.64
CA THR A 856 -20.62 -11.91 -17.75
C THR A 856 -21.59 -12.68 -16.85
N ASN A 857 -22.77 -12.13 -16.59
CA ASN A 857 -23.73 -12.69 -15.65
C ASN A 857 -24.72 -13.64 -16.35
N PHE A 858 -24.83 -13.56 -17.68
CA PHE A 858 -25.78 -14.38 -18.46
C PHE A 858 -25.51 -15.88 -18.39
N VAL A 859 -24.24 -16.32 -18.26
CA VAL A 859 -23.94 -17.75 -18.04
C VAL A 859 -24.52 -18.26 -16.70
N GLY A 860 -24.51 -17.42 -15.66
CA GLY A 860 -25.16 -17.72 -14.38
C GLY A 860 -26.70 -17.66 -14.45
N ILE A 861 -27.24 -16.68 -15.18
CA ILE A 861 -28.71 -16.48 -15.32
C ILE A 861 -29.34 -17.58 -16.20
N LEU A 862 -28.71 -17.98 -17.30
CA LEU A 862 -29.22 -19.04 -18.17
C LEU A 862 -29.20 -20.40 -17.48
N SER A 863 -28.18 -20.68 -16.65
CA SER A 863 -28.05 -21.96 -15.93
C SER A 863 -28.89 -22.06 -14.65
N GLN A 864 -29.07 -20.96 -13.89
CA GLN A 864 -29.77 -20.99 -12.59
C GLN A 864 -31.10 -20.23 -12.57
N GLY A 865 -31.47 -19.54 -13.66
CA GLY A 865 -32.58 -18.58 -13.71
C GLY A 865 -32.21 -17.23 -13.08
N LEU A 866 -33.16 -16.29 -13.08
CA LEU A 866 -33.03 -15.03 -12.35
C LEU A 866 -33.14 -15.26 -10.84
N ARG A 867 -32.31 -14.58 -10.05
CA ARG A 867 -32.09 -14.85 -8.62
C ARG A 867 -32.34 -13.61 -7.77
N ILE A 868 -32.70 -13.83 -6.51
CA ILE A 868 -32.85 -12.78 -5.49
C ILE A 868 -31.54 -12.68 -4.71
N ALA A 869 -31.11 -11.45 -4.38
CA ALA A 869 -29.90 -11.20 -3.61
C ALA A 869 -29.88 -11.98 -2.26
N PRO A 870 -28.73 -12.52 -1.83
CA PRO A 870 -28.65 -13.41 -0.68
C PRO A 870 -29.06 -12.70 0.63
N PRO A 871 -29.55 -13.42 1.65
CA PRO A 871 -30.14 -12.81 2.85
C PRO A 871 -29.17 -11.94 3.66
N GLU A 872 -27.87 -12.18 3.56
CA GLU A 872 -26.79 -11.45 4.24
C GLU A 872 -26.32 -10.19 3.47
N ALA A 873 -26.71 -10.03 2.20
CA ALA A 873 -26.44 -8.82 1.43
C ALA A 873 -27.13 -7.59 2.06
N PRO A 874 -26.55 -6.39 1.99
CA PRO A 874 -27.11 -5.21 2.64
C PRO A 874 -28.44 -4.77 2.02
N ALA A 875 -29.30 -4.16 2.83
CA ALA A 875 -30.59 -3.64 2.39
C ALA A 875 -30.51 -2.33 1.57
N THR A 876 -29.34 -1.67 1.52
CA THR A 876 -29.14 -0.39 0.81
C THR A 876 -28.61 -0.67 -0.58
N GLY A 877 -29.36 -0.23 -1.59
CA GLY A 877 -29.12 -0.51 -3.01
C GLY A 877 -30.43 -0.84 -3.74
N TYR A 878 -31.32 -1.58 -3.06
CA TYR A 878 -32.62 -2.01 -3.60
C TYR A 878 -33.75 -1.07 -3.15
N MET A 879 -34.38 -0.35 -4.07
CA MET A 879 -35.39 0.69 -3.75
C MET A 879 -36.67 0.15 -3.07
N PHE A 880 -37.01 -1.12 -3.37
CA PHE A 880 -38.19 -1.82 -2.87
C PHE A 880 -37.85 -3.14 -2.17
N GLY A 881 -36.60 -3.27 -1.72
CA GLY A 881 -36.05 -4.47 -1.10
C GLY A 881 -35.65 -5.58 -2.06
N LYS A 882 -35.29 -6.75 -1.51
CA LYS A 882 -34.66 -7.84 -2.26
C LYS A 882 -35.69 -8.60 -3.08
N GLY A 883 -35.59 -8.51 -4.40
CA GLY A 883 -36.46 -9.19 -5.36
C GLY A 883 -35.83 -9.15 -6.76
N VAL A 884 -36.49 -9.76 -7.74
CA VAL A 884 -36.10 -9.63 -9.15
C VAL A 884 -36.77 -8.38 -9.72
N TYR A 885 -35.96 -7.46 -10.26
CA TYR A 885 -36.40 -6.17 -10.79
C TYR A 885 -36.58 -6.22 -12.31
N PHE A 886 -37.69 -5.68 -12.78
CA PHE A 886 -38.07 -5.55 -14.18
C PHE A 886 -38.55 -4.12 -14.50
N ALA A 887 -38.47 -3.73 -15.77
CA ALA A 887 -39.04 -2.49 -16.30
C ALA A 887 -39.95 -2.75 -17.51
N ASP A 888 -40.88 -1.84 -17.75
CA ASP A 888 -41.71 -1.78 -18.96
C ASP A 888 -41.05 -0.97 -20.09
N LEU A 889 -40.04 -0.14 -19.75
CA LEU A 889 -39.24 0.62 -20.72
C LEU A 889 -37.85 -0.02 -20.93
N VAL A 890 -37.56 -0.42 -22.17
CA VAL A 890 -36.28 -1.07 -22.52
C VAL A 890 -35.07 -0.27 -22.05
N SER A 891 -35.06 1.04 -22.28
CA SER A 891 -33.87 1.86 -22.05
C SER A 891 -33.56 2.09 -20.57
N LYS A 892 -34.42 1.61 -19.65
CA LYS A 892 -34.11 1.53 -18.21
C LYS A 892 -33.34 0.26 -17.89
N SER A 893 -33.80 -0.89 -18.38
CA SER A 893 -33.11 -2.17 -18.19
C SER A 893 -31.79 -2.23 -18.99
N ALA A 894 -31.73 -1.59 -20.15
CA ALA A 894 -30.52 -1.49 -20.97
C ALA A 894 -29.33 -0.82 -20.24
N GLN A 895 -29.57 0.10 -19.29
CA GLN A 895 -28.51 0.72 -18.48
C GLN A 895 -27.74 -0.30 -17.60
N TYR A 896 -28.35 -1.44 -17.29
CA TYR A 896 -27.73 -2.51 -16.51
C TYR A 896 -26.86 -3.46 -17.38
N CYS A 897 -26.77 -3.22 -18.69
CA CYS A 897 -25.89 -3.99 -19.58
C CYS A 897 -24.41 -3.57 -19.48
N TYR A 898 -24.15 -2.32 -19.04
CA TYR A 898 -22.80 -1.74 -18.92
C TYR A 898 -21.94 -1.82 -20.21
N THR A 899 -22.55 -1.68 -21.38
CA THR A 899 -21.84 -1.62 -22.68
C THR A 899 -21.02 -0.33 -22.82
N ASP A 900 -19.95 -0.40 -23.63
CA ASP A 900 -19.04 0.72 -23.85
C ASP A 900 -18.73 0.95 -25.34
N LYS A 901 -18.02 2.04 -25.66
CA LYS A 901 -17.65 2.39 -27.05
C LYS A 901 -16.70 1.37 -27.71
N LYS A 902 -16.07 0.46 -26.96
CA LYS A 902 -15.27 -0.66 -27.47
C LYS A 902 -16.09 -1.94 -27.64
N ASN A 903 -16.96 -2.25 -26.68
CA ASN A 903 -17.85 -3.41 -26.67
C ASN A 903 -19.33 -2.94 -26.68
N PRO A 904 -19.86 -2.53 -27.85
CA PRO A 904 -21.19 -1.95 -27.95
C PRO A 904 -22.32 -2.99 -27.96
N VAL A 905 -22.03 -4.29 -27.88
CA VAL A 905 -23.06 -5.34 -27.89
C VAL A 905 -23.38 -5.75 -26.45
N GLY A 906 -24.66 -5.73 -26.10
CA GLY A 906 -25.18 -6.18 -24.81
C GLY A 906 -26.27 -7.25 -24.99
N LEU A 907 -26.58 -7.95 -23.90
CA LEU A 907 -27.67 -8.93 -23.84
C LEU A 907 -28.79 -8.42 -22.94
N MET A 908 -30.03 -8.66 -23.34
CA MET A 908 -31.24 -8.31 -22.57
C MET A 908 -32.22 -9.49 -22.52
N LEU A 909 -33.03 -9.57 -21.47
CA LEU A 909 -34.09 -10.56 -21.32
C LEU A 909 -35.46 -9.92 -21.44
N LEU A 910 -36.37 -10.62 -22.12
CA LEU A 910 -37.81 -10.50 -21.93
C LEU A 910 -38.31 -11.73 -21.16
N SER A 911 -38.94 -11.48 -20.02
CA SER A 911 -39.53 -12.52 -19.17
C SER A 911 -41.03 -12.32 -19.03
N GLU A 912 -41.78 -13.41 -19.02
CA GLU A 912 -43.17 -13.41 -18.58
C GLU A 912 -43.20 -13.41 -17.05
N VAL A 913 -43.78 -12.36 -16.48
CA VAL A 913 -43.85 -12.14 -15.03
C VAL A 913 -45.31 -12.19 -14.58
N ALA A 914 -45.61 -13.09 -13.66
CA ALA A 914 -46.93 -13.26 -13.06
C ALA A 914 -47.13 -12.31 -11.88
N LEU A 915 -47.44 -11.04 -12.17
CA LEU A 915 -47.49 -9.98 -11.16
C LEU A 915 -48.66 -10.13 -10.17
N GLY A 916 -49.79 -10.71 -10.60
CA GLY A 916 -50.97 -10.87 -9.75
C GLY A 916 -51.48 -9.52 -9.21
N ASN A 917 -51.99 -9.54 -7.97
CA ASN A 917 -52.32 -8.32 -7.24
C ASN A 917 -51.06 -7.52 -6.89
N VAL A 918 -50.88 -6.38 -7.55
CA VAL A 918 -49.74 -5.46 -7.39
C VAL A 918 -49.91 -4.56 -6.16
N TYR A 919 -48.83 -4.31 -5.41
CA TYR A 919 -48.73 -3.25 -4.40
C TYR A 919 -48.03 -2.02 -5.00
N GLU A 920 -48.70 -0.87 -5.03
CA GLU A 920 -48.19 0.32 -5.71
C GLU A 920 -47.50 1.30 -4.75
N LEU A 921 -46.33 1.82 -5.15
CA LEU A 921 -45.55 2.79 -4.37
C LEU A 921 -45.08 3.97 -5.22
N LYS A 922 -45.06 5.16 -4.60
CA LYS A 922 -44.63 6.45 -5.20
C LYS A 922 -43.28 6.95 -4.67
N LYS A 923 -42.76 6.27 -3.65
CA LYS A 923 -41.52 6.60 -2.92
C LYS A 923 -40.76 5.32 -2.64
N ALA A 924 -39.42 5.39 -2.54
CA ALA A 924 -38.62 4.23 -2.16
C ALA A 924 -39.01 3.75 -0.74
N LYS A 925 -39.28 2.44 -0.61
CA LYS A 925 -39.62 1.80 0.67
C LYS A 925 -39.15 0.35 0.64
N TYR A 926 -38.12 0.07 1.41
CA TYR A 926 -37.61 -1.29 1.60
C TYR A 926 -38.69 -2.21 2.17
N MET A 927 -38.83 -3.40 1.60
CA MET A 927 -39.63 -4.51 2.15
C MET A 927 -39.05 -5.85 1.68
N ASP A 928 -39.05 -6.86 2.53
CA ASP A 928 -38.61 -8.22 2.15
C ASP A 928 -39.74 -9.02 1.46
N LYS A 929 -40.99 -8.62 1.71
CA LYS A 929 -42.22 -9.20 1.14
C LYS A 929 -43.28 -8.12 0.95
N PRO A 930 -44.19 -8.25 -0.03
CA PRO A 930 -45.33 -7.35 -0.19
C PRO A 930 -46.37 -7.56 0.93
N PRO A 931 -47.31 -6.61 1.13
CA PRO A 931 -48.42 -6.78 2.09
C PRO A 931 -49.31 -7.99 1.77
N GLU A 932 -50.06 -8.45 2.77
CA GLU A 932 -50.99 -9.58 2.63
C GLU A 932 -52.02 -9.34 1.51
N GLY A 933 -52.31 -10.38 0.72
CA GLY A 933 -53.14 -10.28 -0.49
C GLY A 933 -52.47 -9.65 -1.73
N LYS A 934 -51.20 -9.20 -1.62
CA LYS A 934 -50.37 -8.71 -2.74
C LYS A 934 -49.24 -9.69 -3.05
N HIS A 935 -48.80 -9.72 -4.30
CA HIS A 935 -47.87 -10.74 -4.82
C HIS A 935 -46.57 -10.14 -5.39
N SER A 936 -46.65 -8.90 -5.87
CA SER A 936 -45.57 -8.11 -6.46
C SER A 936 -45.68 -6.64 -6.03
N THR A 937 -44.61 -5.86 -6.23
CA THR A 937 -44.59 -4.41 -6.02
C THR A 937 -44.41 -3.69 -7.35
N LYS A 938 -45.13 -2.58 -7.57
CA LYS A 938 -44.90 -1.64 -8.68
C LYS A 938 -44.46 -0.28 -8.14
N GLY A 939 -43.23 0.10 -8.47
CA GLY A 939 -42.80 1.48 -8.37
C GLY A 939 -43.46 2.30 -9.47
N LEU A 940 -44.27 3.30 -9.12
CA LEU A 940 -44.98 4.14 -10.08
C LEU A 940 -44.05 5.25 -10.58
N GLY A 941 -43.67 5.22 -11.86
CA GLY A 941 -42.84 6.24 -12.49
C GLY A 941 -43.61 7.47 -12.97
N LYS A 942 -42.93 8.62 -13.06
CA LYS A 942 -43.47 9.84 -13.70
C LYS A 942 -43.86 9.61 -15.16
N LYS A 943 -43.22 8.68 -15.88
CA LYS A 943 -43.56 8.24 -17.23
C LYS A 943 -43.84 6.74 -17.28
N MET A 944 -44.78 6.34 -18.14
CA MET A 944 -45.22 4.96 -18.39
C MET A 944 -45.49 4.76 -19.89
N PRO A 945 -45.44 3.53 -20.43
CA PRO A 945 -45.95 3.22 -21.76
C PRO A 945 -47.45 3.49 -21.87
N HIS A 946 -47.90 4.04 -22.99
CA HIS A 946 -49.31 4.34 -23.26
C HIS A 946 -50.20 3.08 -23.21
N GLU A 947 -51.20 3.07 -22.30
CA GLU A 947 -52.00 1.86 -21.98
C GLU A 947 -52.85 1.36 -23.15
N SER A 948 -53.32 2.24 -24.04
CA SER A 948 -54.08 1.86 -25.24
C SER A 948 -53.24 1.16 -26.31
N ASP A 949 -51.91 1.23 -26.22
CA ASP A 949 -50.97 0.59 -27.18
C ASP A 949 -50.56 -0.82 -26.72
N TYR A 950 -51.16 -1.34 -25.63
CA TYR A 950 -50.76 -2.62 -25.02
C TYR A 950 -51.26 -3.79 -25.87
N VAL A 951 -50.33 -4.63 -26.34
CA VAL A 951 -50.63 -5.81 -27.16
C VAL A 951 -50.83 -7.03 -26.24
N LYS A 952 -51.77 -7.90 -26.61
CA LYS A 952 -51.92 -9.24 -26.01
C LYS A 952 -51.11 -10.26 -26.79
N TRP A 953 -50.24 -10.98 -26.10
CA TRP A 953 -49.32 -11.96 -26.66
C TRP A 953 -49.63 -13.35 -26.10
N ARG A 954 -49.74 -14.35 -27.00
CA ARG A 954 -50.02 -15.77 -26.70
C ARG A 954 -51.06 -15.97 -25.57
N GLY A 955 -52.23 -15.34 -25.73
CA GLY A 955 -53.29 -15.27 -24.72
C GLY A 955 -53.24 -13.99 -23.89
N ASP A 956 -53.45 -14.07 -22.57
CA ASP A 956 -53.64 -12.89 -21.72
C ASP A 956 -52.36 -12.10 -21.40
N VAL A 957 -51.17 -12.53 -21.85
CA VAL A 957 -49.90 -11.86 -21.49
C VAL A 957 -49.87 -10.47 -22.12
N THR A 958 -49.57 -9.47 -21.30
CA THR A 958 -49.65 -8.06 -21.71
C THR A 958 -48.26 -7.53 -22.06
N VAL A 959 -48.08 -7.06 -23.28
CA VAL A 959 -46.84 -6.45 -23.77
C VAL A 959 -47.03 -4.93 -23.81
N PRO A 960 -46.37 -4.16 -22.92
CA PRO A 960 -46.57 -2.71 -22.81
C PRO A 960 -45.78 -1.94 -23.88
N CYS A 961 -45.96 -2.27 -25.17
CA CYS A 961 -45.20 -1.71 -26.29
C CYS A 961 -45.62 -0.29 -26.73
N GLY A 962 -46.22 0.48 -25.82
CA GLY A 962 -46.66 1.86 -26.04
C GLY A 962 -45.55 2.90 -25.88
N LYS A 963 -45.73 4.08 -26.49
CA LYS A 963 -44.74 5.16 -26.35
C LYS A 963 -44.76 5.79 -24.94
N PRO A 964 -43.66 6.38 -24.43
CA PRO A 964 -43.55 6.77 -23.03
C PRO A 964 -44.27 8.10 -22.75
N VAL A 965 -45.49 8.03 -22.23
CA VAL A 965 -46.35 9.18 -21.89
C VAL A 965 -46.17 9.61 -20.43
N PRO A 966 -46.51 10.87 -20.07
CA PRO A 966 -46.59 11.29 -18.68
C PRO A 966 -47.67 10.52 -17.92
N SER A 967 -47.34 10.02 -16.73
CA SER A 967 -48.30 9.40 -15.83
C SER A 967 -49.20 10.42 -15.13
N ASN A 968 -50.30 9.93 -14.56
CA ASN A 968 -51.13 10.69 -13.63
C ASN A 968 -50.45 10.98 -12.27
N VAL A 969 -49.22 10.48 -12.03
CA VAL A 969 -48.55 10.47 -10.72
C VAL A 969 -47.42 11.51 -10.65
N LYS A 970 -47.82 12.79 -10.60
CA LYS A 970 -46.88 13.93 -10.60
C LYS A 970 -45.90 13.96 -9.41
N SER A 971 -46.26 13.34 -8.27
CA SER A 971 -45.52 13.38 -7.00
C SER A 971 -44.64 12.16 -6.72
N SER A 972 -44.30 11.36 -7.74
CA SER A 972 -43.37 10.23 -7.56
C SER A 972 -41.90 10.66 -7.44
N GLU A 973 -41.11 9.87 -6.72
CA GLU A 973 -39.64 9.94 -6.73
C GLU A 973 -39.05 9.27 -7.98
N LEU A 974 -39.72 8.28 -8.56
CA LEU A 974 -39.26 7.54 -9.74
C LEU A 974 -39.55 8.28 -11.04
N MET A 975 -38.60 8.27 -11.98
CA MET A 975 -38.82 8.75 -13.35
C MET A 975 -39.65 7.78 -14.20
N TYR A 976 -39.49 6.47 -13.95
CA TYR A 976 -39.98 5.36 -14.78
C TYR A 976 -40.41 4.20 -13.89
N ASN A 977 -41.38 3.40 -14.35
CA ASN A 977 -41.90 2.27 -13.57
C ASN A 977 -40.83 1.24 -13.19
N GLU A 978 -41.12 0.47 -12.15
CA GLU A 978 -40.40 -0.75 -11.74
C GLU A 978 -41.41 -1.80 -11.33
N TYR A 979 -41.13 -3.06 -11.65
CA TYR A 979 -41.92 -4.21 -11.23
C TYR A 979 -40.99 -5.17 -10.49
N ILE A 980 -41.34 -5.51 -9.25
CA ILE A 980 -40.50 -6.28 -8.34
C ILE A 980 -41.27 -7.49 -7.87
N VAL A 981 -40.67 -8.67 -8.07
CA VAL A 981 -41.20 -9.96 -7.59
C VAL A 981 -40.27 -10.56 -6.55
N TYR A 982 -40.86 -11.05 -5.45
CA TYR A 982 -40.16 -11.54 -4.26
C TYR A 982 -40.07 -13.07 -4.22
N ASN A 983 -40.38 -13.72 -5.34
CA ASN A 983 -40.28 -15.16 -5.54
C ASN A 983 -39.91 -15.41 -7.00
N THR A 984 -38.82 -16.14 -7.25
CA THR A 984 -38.31 -16.43 -8.59
C THR A 984 -39.25 -17.29 -9.42
N ALA A 985 -40.12 -18.09 -8.78
CA ALA A 985 -41.15 -18.89 -9.46
C ALA A 985 -42.31 -18.07 -10.05
N GLN A 986 -42.37 -16.74 -9.82
CA GLN A 986 -43.28 -15.83 -10.53
C GLN A 986 -42.77 -15.40 -11.91
N VAL A 987 -41.65 -15.97 -12.39
CA VAL A 987 -40.97 -15.58 -13.63
C VAL A 987 -40.75 -16.80 -14.52
N LYS A 988 -41.02 -16.67 -15.83
CA LYS A 988 -40.40 -17.49 -16.88
C LYS A 988 -39.63 -16.59 -17.85
N MET A 989 -38.37 -16.90 -18.13
CA MET A 989 -37.60 -16.27 -19.20
C MET A 989 -38.17 -16.76 -20.55
N GLN A 990 -38.53 -15.85 -21.46
CA GLN A 990 -39.15 -16.21 -22.75
C GLN A 990 -38.22 -15.89 -23.93
N PHE A 991 -37.50 -14.77 -23.87
CA PHE A 991 -36.56 -14.36 -24.93
C PHE A 991 -35.27 -13.75 -24.38
N LEU A 992 -34.18 -14.03 -25.08
CA LEU A 992 -32.87 -13.39 -24.97
C LEU A 992 -32.63 -12.55 -26.24
N LEU A 993 -32.23 -11.30 -26.08
CA LEU A 993 -32.01 -10.36 -27.16
C LEU A 993 -30.54 -9.95 -27.22
N LYS A 994 -29.96 -9.98 -28.42
CA LYS A 994 -28.65 -9.42 -28.75
C LYS A 994 -28.87 -8.01 -29.28
N VAL A 995 -28.37 -7.01 -28.56
CA VAL A 995 -28.70 -5.58 -28.81
C VAL A 995 -27.42 -4.76 -28.95
N ARG A 996 -27.30 -3.97 -30.02
CA ARG A 996 -26.18 -3.06 -30.27
C ARG A 996 -26.50 -1.65 -29.79
N PHE A 997 -25.56 -1.07 -29.04
CA PHE A 997 -25.64 0.27 -28.45
C PHE A 997 -24.83 1.26 -29.29
N HIS A 998 -25.53 2.09 -30.05
CA HIS A 998 -24.93 3.17 -30.84
C HIS A 998 -24.73 4.41 -29.98
N HIS A 999 -23.63 4.43 -29.21
CA HIS A 999 -23.22 5.57 -28.41
C HIS A 999 -22.89 6.79 -29.29
N LYS A 1000 -23.51 7.94 -29.00
CA LYS A 1000 -23.21 9.21 -29.68
C LYS A 1000 -21.80 9.70 -29.31
N ARG A 1001 -21.21 10.52 -30.19
CA ARG A 1001 -19.80 10.93 -30.08
C ARG A 1001 -19.52 11.75 -28.83
#